data_AF-A0A478EAQ0-F1
#
_entry.id   AF-A0A478EAQ0-F1
#
_cell.length_a   1.000
_cell.length_b   1.000
_cell.length_c   1.000
_cell.angle_alpha   90.00
_cell.angle_beta   90.00
_cell.angle_gamma   90.00
#
_symmetry.space_group_name_H-M   'P 1'
#
loop_
_entity.id
_entity.type
_entity.pdbx_description
1 polymer ?
#
loop_
_entity_poly.entity_id
_entity_poly.type
_entity_poly.pdbx_seq_one_letter_code
_entity_poly.pdbx_strand_id
1 'polypeptide(L)'
;MIKASIGSHIRALPALKDNEKPWAPLGKLLASLYTWGFDINWQAYHQDFESAKTLLALPRYAWDNKDYWIAFRDDRPSGPPAQTELPSRKITATGPNTTTIQGLVSGEIKGSILELLFETDLMEPKICALITGHVMNGCALCPASVHADMAATIADYIRREFKIESSSSGIAVGPMEIKHPITIPKEILQSEMLLHIKAVVDLSIGKGTLKFSVISERGSTGRVVNAACSIKYADSKKWLNKWMPTSCLIKGRIQSLELGIKSSNTQKFLRDTAYRLFSSTVEYSPNYQGMQEILIDTDELEAVALLQLCRETNVGFFFCNPLWIDSIMQLSGFVMNSFKLDSGAFIADGWEAFQLAQELNASRAYRVHVKMQSMQENLFVGNLSLFEGDYAKVEMVKENQQFSNTSPNSVSLKQSSKPQQIYDIEKEAHQNQKHSTDIWRDVLDIIAQEVGLPASQIEKKNELSTLGIDSLLSLTIVSNLQERLQIDVPRTLFEDCSTFEDLRVYFDNMTSAITHSGKTYAKSEVILTPSASQAGSGSTDKMTAFRSLIAQEIGIPADDRHDTEDLSAMGLDSLMALTIAGAACEQLGIKISPDILSSQSTSRLPAPSLSVLLQGEPKTAQKTLFPFPDGSVSASSYIKLPVTDLNLNLVRAWVQEMQNRQPKGPYIIGGWSSGVYYSFEAAKLLIDAGEQVQKLLLIDVPPRNVYEAMPKEILQWLAQNNIMGAGASSPSWLVQHFESTLTAVDKYTPTPLSDGVPEVYIIWASDSVISQSDAEPDLDFSVHVSRFLLQQREDFGGNGWEKLLPGSKIFVTKAPGSHFSITMPPNATKLSHLIAAAVGGDPLGVYSLLVCS
;
A
#
# COMPACT_ATOMS: atom_id res chain seq x y z
N MET A 1 23.09 31.72 -67.86
CA MET A 1 24.42 31.12 -68.10
C MET A 1 24.49 29.70 -67.54
N ILE A 2 24.82 29.44 -66.26
CA ILE A 2 25.19 28.11 -65.70
C ILE A 2 24.46 26.89 -66.33
N LYS A 3 23.12 26.77 -66.26
CA LYS A 3 22.39 25.61 -66.86
C LYS A 3 22.60 25.42 -68.38
N ALA A 4 22.90 26.48 -69.13
CA ALA A 4 23.23 26.39 -70.55
C ALA A 4 24.71 26.06 -70.80
N SER A 5 25.60 26.32 -69.83
CA SER A 5 27.03 26.03 -69.92
C SER A 5 27.40 24.60 -69.48
N ILE A 6 26.65 24.02 -68.54
CA ILE A 6 26.92 22.67 -67.99
C ILE A 6 25.82 21.64 -68.37
N GLY A 7 24.78 22.08 -69.10
CA GLY A 7 23.76 21.20 -69.68
C GLY A 7 22.48 21.04 -68.86
N SER A 8 21.39 20.73 -69.57
CA SER A 8 20.02 20.66 -69.04
C SER A 8 19.75 19.48 -68.09
N HIS A 9 20.64 18.48 -68.05
CA HIS A 9 20.55 17.34 -67.14
C HIS A 9 20.85 17.71 -65.68
N ILE A 10 21.50 18.85 -65.42
CA ILE A 10 21.86 19.29 -64.06
C ILE A 10 20.72 20.08 -63.40
N ARG A 11 20.17 19.50 -62.33
CA ARG A 11 19.09 20.10 -61.51
C ARG A 11 19.61 21.18 -60.56
N ALA A 12 20.01 22.34 -61.07
CA ALA A 12 20.28 23.49 -60.19
C ALA A 12 18.97 24.10 -59.64
N LEU A 13 18.93 24.31 -58.32
CA LEU A 13 17.84 24.89 -57.53
C LEU A 13 18.31 26.23 -56.91
N PRO A 14 17.46 27.27 -56.83
CA PRO A 14 17.84 28.55 -56.23
C PRO A 14 17.64 28.56 -54.70
N ALA A 15 18.70 28.85 -53.95
CA ALA A 15 18.61 29.12 -52.50
C ALA A 15 17.96 30.48 -52.19
N LEU A 16 18.22 31.47 -53.05
CA LEU A 16 17.63 32.82 -53.02
C LEU A 16 17.14 33.19 -54.42
N LYS A 17 16.19 34.11 -54.49
CA LYS A 17 15.68 34.71 -55.71
C LYS A 17 15.40 36.18 -55.48
N ASP A 18 15.47 36.96 -56.56
CA ASP A 18 14.98 38.33 -56.56
C ASP A 18 13.46 38.38 -56.32
N ASN A 19 12.99 39.40 -55.61
CA ASN A 19 11.60 39.66 -55.23
C ASN A 19 10.83 38.54 -54.47
N GLU A 20 11.46 37.45 -54.00
CA GLU A 20 10.86 36.45 -53.09
C GLU A 20 11.44 36.55 -51.66
N LYS A 21 10.61 36.38 -50.62
CA LYS A 21 11.07 36.30 -49.22
C LYS A 21 11.99 35.07 -49.03
N PRO A 22 13.22 35.19 -48.47
CA PRO A 22 14.24 34.12 -48.45
C PRO A 22 13.79 32.72 -48.00
N TRP A 23 12.90 32.64 -47.00
CA TRP A 23 12.38 31.37 -46.48
C TRP A 23 11.62 30.52 -47.52
N ALA A 24 10.98 31.15 -48.51
CA ALA A 24 10.17 30.45 -49.50
C ALA A 24 11.00 29.65 -50.55
N PRO A 25 12.05 30.21 -51.20
CA PRO A 25 12.96 29.41 -52.00
C PRO A 25 13.82 28.46 -51.16
N LEU A 26 14.27 28.86 -49.96
CA LEU A 26 15.10 28.02 -49.09
C LEU A 26 14.38 26.75 -48.61
N GLY A 27 13.13 26.87 -48.12
CA GLY A 27 12.33 25.70 -47.76
C GLY A 27 12.04 24.76 -48.94
N LYS A 28 11.82 25.32 -50.13
CA LYS A 28 11.63 24.55 -51.37
C LYS A 28 12.92 23.85 -51.83
N LEU A 29 14.09 24.47 -51.63
CA LEU A 29 15.39 23.86 -51.88
C LEU A 29 15.58 22.62 -50.98
N LEU A 30 15.43 22.77 -49.66
CA LEU A 30 15.65 21.70 -48.70
C LEU A 30 14.65 20.54 -48.88
N ALA A 31 13.36 20.84 -49.07
CA ALA A 31 12.35 19.83 -49.37
C ALA A 31 12.63 19.08 -50.69
N SER A 32 13.18 19.76 -51.70
CA SER A 32 13.59 19.11 -52.97
C SER A 32 14.79 18.18 -52.78
N LEU A 33 15.77 18.56 -51.95
CA LEU A 33 16.92 17.72 -51.65
C LEU A 33 16.53 16.48 -50.83
N TYR A 34 15.71 16.66 -49.78
CA TYR A 34 15.18 15.57 -48.98
C TYR A 34 14.36 14.57 -49.80
N THR A 35 13.48 15.05 -50.68
CA THR A 35 12.72 14.19 -51.62
C THR A 35 13.56 13.57 -52.74
N TRP A 36 14.84 13.93 -52.87
CA TRP A 36 15.82 13.24 -53.72
C TRP A 36 16.76 12.31 -52.94
N GLY A 37 16.49 12.08 -51.65
CA GLY A 37 17.25 11.15 -50.80
C GLY A 37 18.53 11.74 -50.20
N PHE A 38 18.72 13.06 -50.23
CA PHE A 38 19.77 13.69 -49.43
C PHE A 38 19.31 13.79 -47.98
N ASP A 39 20.17 13.36 -47.05
CA ASP A 39 19.95 13.65 -45.63
C ASP A 39 20.07 15.16 -45.38
N ILE A 40 19.12 15.72 -44.64
CA ILE A 40 19.01 17.14 -44.33
C ILE A 40 18.93 17.28 -42.82
N ASN A 41 19.90 17.99 -42.24
CA ASN A 41 19.89 18.31 -40.82
C ASN A 41 18.80 19.36 -40.51
N TRP A 42 17.56 18.87 -40.37
CA TRP A 42 16.38 19.65 -40.02
C TRP A 42 16.49 20.27 -38.62
N GLN A 43 17.26 19.67 -37.71
CA GLN A 43 17.52 20.23 -36.38
C GLN A 43 18.30 21.53 -36.48
N ALA A 44 19.36 21.58 -37.29
CA ALA A 44 20.13 22.79 -37.57
C ALA A 44 19.29 23.84 -38.32
N TYR A 45 18.46 23.44 -39.29
CA TYR A 45 17.56 24.36 -40.00
C TYR A 45 16.49 25.01 -39.09
N HIS A 46 16.09 24.33 -38.01
CA HIS A 46 15.13 24.82 -37.03
C HIS A 46 15.76 25.21 -35.67
N GLN A 47 17.09 25.37 -35.59
CA GLN A 47 17.80 25.65 -34.34
C GLN A 47 17.39 27.00 -33.74
N ASP A 48 17.29 28.05 -34.57
CA ASP A 48 16.92 29.41 -34.14
C ASP A 48 15.43 29.57 -33.77
N PHE A 49 14.63 28.50 -33.85
CA PHE A 49 13.17 28.51 -33.75
C PHE A 49 12.61 27.56 -32.68
N GLU A 50 13.38 27.25 -31.63
CA GLU A 50 13.00 26.30 -30.57
C GLU A 50 11.61 26.58 -29.98
N SER A 51 11.31 27.85 -29.67
CA SER A 51 10.02 28.29 -29.10
C SER A 51 8.82 28.22 -30.06
N ALA A 52 9.03 27.85 -31.33
CA ALA A 52 7.99 27.65 -32.34
C ALA A 52 7.77 26.16 -32.68
N LYS A 53 8.45 25.23 -31.98
CA LYS A 53 8.29 23.78 -32.20
C LYS A 53 7.15 23.24 -31.32
N THR A 54 6.38 22.30 -31.84
CA THR A 54 5.37 21.54 -31.10
C THR A 54 5.17 20.20 -31.77
N LEU A 55 5.02 19.12 -30.98
CA LEU A 55 4.76 17.79 -31.52
C LEU A 55 3.31 17.72 -32.03
N LEU A 56 3.14 17.43 -33.32
CA LEU A 56 1.82 17.31 -33.95
C LEU A 56 1.42 15.84 -34.10
N ALA A 57 0.18 15.52 -33.70
CA ALA A 57 -0.43 14.22 -33.97
C ALA A 57 -0.81 14.13 -35.46
N LEU A 58 0.07 13.56 -36.27
CA LEU A 58 -0.16 13.30 -37.69
C LEU A 58 -0.96 11.99 -37.90
N PRO A 59 -1.63 11.81 -39.06
CA PRO A 59 -2.21 10.53 -39.43
C PRO A 59 -1.19 9.39 -39.36
N ARG A 60 -1.61 8.23 -38.85
CA ARG A 60 -0.78 7.01 -38.81
C ARG A 60 -0.36 6.60 -40.23
N TYR A 61 0.80 5.95 -40.35
CA TYR A 61 1.29 5.43 -41.62
C TYR A 61 0.25 4.49 -42.27
N ALA A 62 -0.08 4.76 -43.52
CA ALA A 62 -1.06 3.99 -44.29
C ALA A 62 -0.40 2.74 -44.88
N TRP A 63 -0.42 1.64 -44.12
CA TRP A 63 0.11 0.35 -44.56
C TRP A 63 -0.63 -0.21 -45.78
N ASP A 64 0.13 -0.83 -46.69
CA ASP A 64 -0.37 -1.58 -47.83
C ASP A 64 -0.87 -2.96 -47.35
N ASN A 65 -2.12 -2.99 -46.87
CA ASN A 65 -2.76 -4.13 -46.19
C ASN A 65 -3.09 -5.29 -47.16
N LYS A 66 -2.05 -5.92 -47.72
CA LYS A 66 -2.13 -7.16 -48.49
C LYS A 66 -2.16 -8.37 -47.57
N ASP A 67 -3.03 -9.34 -47.88
CA ASP A 67 -3.12 -10.62 -47.17
C ASP A 67 -1.86 -11.48 -47.43
N TYR A 68 -0.88 -11.37 -46.54
CA TYR A 68 0.27 -12.28 -46.47
C TYR A 68 -0.04 -13.50 -45.59
N TRP A 69 -1.17 -14.17 -45.84
CA TRP A 69 -1.66 -15.29 -45.04
C TRP A 69 -1.63 -16.62 -45.80
N ILE A 70 -0.91 -17.62 -45.26
CA ILE A 70 -0.92 -18.98 -45.79
C ILE A 70 -2.09 -19.74 -45.15
N ALA A 71 -3.18 -19.91 -45.89
CA ALA A 71 -4.34 -20.67 -45.43
C ALA A 71 -3.98 -22.16 -45.24
N PHE A 72 -4.04 -22.62 -43.98
CA PHE A 72 -3.84 -24.03 -43.64
C PHE A 72 -4.90 -24.92 -44.31
N ARG A 73 -4.44 -25.95 -45.02
CA ARG A 73 -5.29 -27.03 -45.57
C ARG A 73 -4.94 -28.31 -44.81
N ASP A 74 -5.94 -28.97 -44.25
CA ASP A 74 -5.77 -30.27 -43.59
C ASP A 74 -6.06 -31.37 -44.62
N ASP A 75 -5.03 -32.00 -45.17
CA ASP A 75 -5.13 -33.02 -46.24
C ASP A 75 -5.63 -34.39 -45.72
N ARG A 76 -6.67 -34.38 -44.86
CA ARG A 76 -7.25 -35.57 -44.23
C ARG A 76 -8.55 -36.00 -44.92
N PRO A 77 -8.69 -37.26 -45.36
CA PRO A 77 -9.91 -37.72 -46.03
C PRO A 77 -11.14 -37.81 -45.12
N SER A 78 -12.04 -36.83 -45.28
CA SER A 78 -13.51 -36.94 -45.25
C SER A 78 -14.25 -37.56 -44.06
N GLY A 79 -15.14 -36.76 -43.45
CA GLY A 79 -16.40 -37.24 -42.87
C GLY A 79 -17.07 -36.20 -41.95
N PRO A 80 -18.42 -36.16 -41.84
CA PRO A 80 -19.45 -36.73 -42.71
C PRO A 80 -19.81 -35.69 -43.83
N PRO A 81 -20.95 -35.73 -44.57
CA PRO A 81 -21.18 -34.75 -45.64
C PRO A 81 -21.49 -33.36 -45.07
N ALA A 82 -21.22 -32.33 -45.87
CA ALA A 82 -21.33 -30.93 -45.45
C ALA A 82 -22.72 -30.62 -44.85
N GLN A 83 -22.72 -30.23 -43.57
CA GLN A 83 -23.81 -29.42 -43.04
C GLN A 83 -23.83 -28.12 -43.85
N THR A 84 -25.00 -27.73 -44.37
CA THR A 84 -25.14 -26.49 -45.13
C THR A 84 -24.72 -25.32 -44.24
N GLU A 85 -23.54 -24.73 -44.51
CA GLU A 85 -23.04 -23.63 -43.70
C GLU A 85 -24.02 -22.47 -43.74
N LEU A 86 -24.62 -22.16 -42.58
CA LEU A 86 -25.46 -20.99 -42.41
C LEU A 86 -24.64 -19.75 -42.80
N PRO A 87 -25.12 -18.90 -43.73
CA PRO A 87 -24.29 -17.88 -44.37
C PRO A 87 -23.69 -16.93 -43.34
N SER A 88 -22.39 -17.07 -43.11
CA SER A 88 -21.67 -16.37 -42.05
C SER A 88 -21.38 -14.93 -42.44
N ARG A 89 -21.91 -13.97 -41.65
CA ARG A 89 -21.64 -12.55 -41.90
C ARG A 89 -20.51 -12.07 -41.00
N LYS A 90 -19.35 -11.77 -41.60
CA LYS A 90 -18.28 -11.01 -40.92
C LYS A 90 -18.77 -9.62 -40.51
N ILE A 91 -18.28 -9.12 -39.39
CA ILE A 91 -18.62 -7.81 -38.82
C ILE A 91 -17.45 -6.85 -39.03
N THR A 92 -17.76 -5.64 -39.49
CA THR A 92 -16.80 -4.56 -39.79
C THR A 92 -17.08 -3.30 -38.96
N ALA A 93 -17.61 -3.48 -37.75
CA ALA A 93 -17.96 -2.39 -36.83
C ALA A 93 -16.74 -1.95 -36.02
N THR A 94 -16.71 -0.69 -35.60
CA THR A 94 -15.80 -0.22 -34.54
C THR A 94 -16.24 -0.75 -33.19
N GLY A 95 -15.30 -1.00 -32.28
CA GLY A 95 -15.61 -1.41 -30.90
C GLY A 95 -16.27 -0.31 -30.06
N PRO A 96 -16.63 -0.60 -28.80
CA PRO A 96 -17.21 0.38 -27.88
C PRO A 96 -16.20 1.44 -27.39
N ASN A 97 -14.89 1.16 -27.53
CA ASN A 97 -13.78 2.08 -27.25
C ASN A 97 -13.86 2.72 -25.85
N THR A 98 -14.09 1.90 -24.83
CA THR A 98 -14.02 2.30 -23.40
C THR A 98 -12.63 2.06 -22.84
N THR A 99 -12.35 2.55 -21.63
CA THR A 99 -11.09 2.25 -20.92
C THR A 99 -10.96 0.74 -20.62
N THR A 100 -12.08 0.04 -20.43
CA THR A 100 -12.14 -1.40 -20.14
C THR A 100 -12.21 -2.29 -21.38
N ILE A 101 -12.74 -1.81 -22.51
CA ILE A 101 -12.86 -2.51 -23.79
C ILE A 101 -12.37 -1.58 -24.90
N GLN A 102 -11.08 -1.70 -25.21
CA GLN A 102 -10.38 -0.74 -26.07
C GLN A 102 -10.66 -0.96 -27.57
N GLY A 103 -10.87 -2.21 -28.01
CA GLY A 103 -11.12 -2.53 -29.40
C GLY A 103 -11.97 -3.79 -29.66
N LEU A 104 -12.52 -3.88 -30.88
CA LEU A 104 -13.10 -5.10 -31.44
C LEU A 104 -12.12 -5.66 -32.48
N VAL A 105 -11.62 -6.88 -32.26
CA VAL A 105 -10.64 -7.55 -33.12
C VAL A 105 -11.32 -8.26 -34.29
N SER A 106 -12.42 -8.98 -34.01
CA SER A 106 -13.20 -9.66 -35.04
C SER A 106 -14.63 -9.97 -34.58
N GLY A 107 -15.51 -10.22 -35.54
CA GLY A 107 -16.88 -10.62 -35.26
C GLY A 107 -17.54 -11.36 -36.42
N GLU A 108 -18.45 -12.27 -36.09
CA GLU A 108 -19.14 -13.16 -37.03
C GLU A 108 -20.57 -13.44 -36.55
N ILE A 109 -21.53 -13.54 -37.47
CA ILE A 109 -22.92 -13.95 -37.19
C ILE A 109 -23.22 -15.26 -37.93
N LYS A 110 -23.72 -16.26 -37.20
CA LYS A 110 -24.15 -17.58 -37.68
C LYS A 110 -25.58 -17.86 -37.18
N GLY A 111 -26.58 -17.60 -38.03
CA GLY A 111 -27.98 -17.68 -37.63
C GLY A 111 -28.33 -16.60 -36.59
N SER A 112 -28.85 -17.00 -35.42
CA SER A 112 -29.05 -16.08 -34.28
C SER A 112 -27.81 -15.92 -33.38
N ILE A 113 -26.75 -16.72 -33.60
CA ILE A 113 -25.54 -16.68 -32.78
C ILE A 113 -24.58 -15.61 -33.31
N LEU A 114 -24.25 -14.68 -32.42
CA LEU A 114 -23.25 -13.63 -32.59
C LEU A 114 -21.98 -14.04 -31.82
N GLU A 115 -20.86 -14.17 -32.53
CA GLU A 115 -19.54 -14.33 -31.93
C GLU A 115 -18.72 -13.04 -32.13
N LEU A 116 -18.19 -12.48 -31.04
CA LEU A 116 -17.32 -11.30 -31.06
C LEU A 116 -16.04 -11.58 -30.26
N LEU A 117 -14.93 -10.96 -30.68
CA LEU A 117 -13.65 -10.97 -29.98
C LEU A 117 -13.21 -9.52 -29.74
N PHE A 118 -13.16 -9.13 -28.48
CA PHE A 118 -12.66 -7.82 -28.03
C PHE A 118 -11.26 -7.94 -27.44
N GLU A 119 -10.56 -6.82 -27.38
CA GLU A 119 -9.19 -6.71 -26.88
C GLU A 119 -9.00 -5.44 -26.04
N THR A 120 -8.17 -5.56 -25.01
CA THR A 120 -7.77 -4.52 -24.07
C THR A 120 -6.33 -4.79 -23.64
N ASP A 121 -5.41 -3.85 -23.87
CA ASP A 121 -4.10 -3.88 -23.21
C ASP A 121 -4.27 -3.44 -21.75
N LEU A 122 -3.87 -4.31 -20.82
CA LEU A 122 -3.95 -4.06 -19.38
C LEU A 122 -2.85 -3.11 -18.89
N MET A 123 -1.83 -2.82 -19.71
CA MET A 123 -0.77 -1.85 -19.41
C MET A 123 -1.13 -0.41 -19.82
N GLU A 124 -2.28 -0.18 -20.49
CA GLU A 124 -2.77 1.17 -20.75
C GLU A 124 -2.95 1.93 -19.42
N PRO A 125 -2.47 3.19 -19.29
CA PRO A 125 -2.34 3.86 -18.00
C PRO A 125 -3.60 3.90 -17.13
N LYS A 126 -4.80 4.04 -17.70
CA LYS A 126 -6.04 4.16 -16.93
C LYS A 126 -6.54 2.82 -16.41
N ILE A 127 -6.55 1.76 -17.23
CA ILE A 127 -6.89 0.43 -16.73
C ILE A 127 -5.80 -0.14 -15.81
N CYS A 128 -4.52 0.12 -16.10
CA CYS A 128 -3.41 -0.24 -15.21
C CYS A 128 -3.56 0.43 -13.84
N ALA A 129 -3.94 1.71 -13.78
CA ALA A 129 -4.21 2.43 -12.53
C ALA A 129 -5.40 1.87 -11.72
N LEU A 130 -6.42 1.28 -12.37
CA LEU A 130 -7.48 0.56 -11.67
C LEU A 130 -6.93 -0.72 -11.03
N ILE A 131 -6.18 -1.52 -11.78
CA ILE A 131 -5.63 -2.80 -11.32
C ILE A 131 -4.60 -2.60 -10.21
N THR A 132 -3.67 -1.65 -10.37
CA THR A 132 -2.69 -1.27 -9.33
C THR A 132 -3.30 -0.52 -8.15
N GLY A 133 -4.54 -0.03 -8.28
CA GLY A 133 -5.32 0.53 -7.18
C GLY A 133 -5.96 -0.50 -6.24
N HIS A 134 -5.86 -1.79 -6.57
CA HIS A 134 -6.45 -2.91 -5.85
C HIS A 134 -5.36 -3.98 -5.57
N VAL A 135 -4.72 -3.90 -4.41
CA VAL A 135 -3.54 -4.70 -4.05
C VAL A 135 -3.86 -5.68 -2.92
N MET A 136 -3.58 -6.96 -3.11
CA MET A 136 -3.77 -8.02 -2.10
C MET A 136 -2.42 -8.68 -1.81
N ASN A 137 -2.03 -8.75 -0.55
CA ASN A 137 -0.71 -9.27 -0.11
C ASN A 137 0.48 -8.72 -0.93
N GLY A 138 0.45 -7.41 -1.23
CA GLY A 138 1.48 -6.71 -2.01
C GLY A 138 1.41 -6.87 -3.53
N CYS A 139 0.58 -7.78 -4.05
CA CYS A 139 0.36 -8.00 -5.49
C CYS A 139 -0.85 -7.21 -6.00
N ALA A 140 -0.72 -6.50 -7.14
CA ALA A 140 -1.87 -5.90 -7.80
C ALA A 140 -2.72 -6.99 -8.47
N LEU A 141 -4.02 -7.06 -8.14
CA LEU A 141 -4.96 -8.03 -8.68
C LEU A 141 -6.05 -7.31 -9.46
N CYS A 142 -6.30 -7.71 -10.71
CA CYS A 142 -7.37 -7.15 -11.52
C CYS A 142 -8.73 -7.45 -10.88
N PRO A 143 -9.46 -6.43 -10.37
CA PRO A 143 -10.59 -6.69 -9.52
C PRO A 143 -11.80 -7.20 -10.31
N ALA A 144 -12.68 -7.91 -9.60
CA ALA A 144 -13.89 -8.49 -10.18
C ALA A 144 -14.85 -7.40 -10.74
N SER A 145 -14.76 -6.18 -10.21
CA SER A 145 -15.43 -4.97 -10.68
C SER A 145 -15.03 -4.52 -12.10
N VAL A 146 -13.78 -4.71 -12.51
CA VAL A 146 -13.33 -4.45 -13.90
C VAL A 146 -13.96 -5.45 -14.87
N HIS A 147 -14.03 -6.73 -14.48
CA HIS A 147 -14.69 -7.78 -15.27
C HIS A 147 -16.21 -7.54 -15.40
N ALA A 148 -16.85 -6.95 -14.38
CA ALA A 148 -18.25 -6.53 -14.43
C ALA A 148 -18.50 -5.44 -15.49
N ASP A 149 -17.70 -4.37 -15.49
CA ASP A 149 -17.83 -3.28 -16.47
C ASP A 149 -17.48 -3.73 -17.90
N MET A 150 -16.45 -4.57 -18.07
CA MET A 150 -16.15 -5.19 -19.36
C MET A 150 -17.37 -5.95 -19.91
N ALA A 151 -18.00 -6.80 -19.09
CA ALA A 151 -19.16 -7.58 -19.49
C ALA A 151 -20.39 -6.70 -19.78
N ALA A 152 -20.63 -5.67 -18.96
CA ALA A 152 -21.73 -4.74 -19.14
C ALA A 152 -21.54 -3.84 -20.39
N THR A 153 -20.31 -3.38 -20.64
CA THR A 153 -19.92 -2.63 -21.85
C THR A 153 -20.14 -3.46 -23.11
N ILE A 154 -19.70 -4.72 -23.12
CA ILE A 154 -19.92 -5.63 -24.26
C ILE A 154 -21.42 -5.88 -24.47
N ALA A 155 -22.18 -6.10 -23.40
CA ALA A 155 -23.63 -6.28 -23.51
C ALA A 155 -24.34 -5.04 -24.06
N ASP A 156 -23.98 -3.84 -23.58
CA ASP A 156 -24.58 -2.60 -24.05
C ASP A 156 -24.20 -2.28 -25.51
N TYR A 157 -22.95 -2.54 -25.89
CA TYR A 157 -22.51 -2.49 -27.29
C TYR A 157 -23.35 -3.43 -28.17
N ILE A 158 -23.53 -4.68 -27.74
CA ILE A 158 -24.31 -5.65 -28.51
C ILE A 158 -25.78 -5.23 -28.63
N ARG A 159 -26.35 -4.65 -27.56
CA ARG A 159 -27.72 -4.09 -27.55
C ARG A 159 -27.89 -2.88 -28.47
N ARG A 160 -26.85 -2.08 -28.69
CA ARG A 160 -26.86 -0.90 -29.58
C ARG A 160 -26.69 -1.29 -31.04
N GLU A 161 -25.70 -2.11 -31.36
CA GLU A 161 -25.32 -2.44 -32.74
C GLU A 161 -26.16 -3.59 -33.36
N PHE A 162 -26.71 -4.48 -32.54
CA PHE A 162 -27.51 -5.62 -32.99
C PHE A 162 -28.92 -5.57 -32.40
N LYS A 163 -29.93 -5.79 -33.25
CA LYS A 163 -31.34 -5.84 -32.80
C LYS A 163 -31.56 -7.10 -31.97
N ILE A 164 -31.83 -6.90 -30.68
CA ILE A 164 -32.28 -7.95 -29.76
C ILE A 164 -33.81 -7.85 -29.64
N GLU A 165 -34.52 -8.98 -29.68
CA GLU A 165 -35.99 -8.99 -29.68
C GLU A 165 -36.63 -8.71 -28.29
N SER A 166 -35.81 -8.36 -27.29
CA SER A 166 -36.26 -8.05 -25.93
C SER A 166 -36.48 -6.55 -25.67
N SER A 167 -37.58 -6.20 -25.01
CA SER A 167 -37.92 -4.84 -24.56
C SER A 167 -37.11 -4.36 -23.34
N SER A 168 -35.80 -4.63 -23.35
CA SER A 168 -34.94 -4.70 -22.17
C SER A 168 -34.12 -3.43 -21.91
N SER A 169 -34.46 -2.73 -20.82
CA SER A 169 -33.68 -1.64 -20.26
C SER A 169 -32.43 -2.10 -19.51
N GLY A 170 -32.48 -3.27 -18.87
CA GLY A 170 -31.45 -3.76 -17.94
C GLY A 170 -30.54 -4.83 -18.52
N ILE A 171 -29.29 -4.83 -18.06
CA ILE A 171 -28.25 -5.82 -18.33
C ILE A 171 -27.93 -6.52 -17.00
N ALA A 172 -28.04 -7.85 -16.96
CA ALA A 172 -27.55 -8.68 -15.87
C ALA A 172 -26.24 -9.34 -16.27
N VAL A 173 -25.22 -9.24 -15.41
CA VAL A 173 -23.95 -9.96 -15.54
C VAL A 173 -23.93 -11.04 -14.48
N GLY A 174 -23.87 -12.31 -14.86
CA GLY A 174 -23.92 -13.43 -13.93
C GLY A 174 -24.34 -14.77 -14.57
N PRO A 175 -23.88 -15.92 -14.05
CA PRO A 175 -22.80 -16.03 -13.06
C PRO A 175 -21.47 -15.50 -13.60
N MET A 176 -20.56 -15.13 -12.70
CA MET A 176 -19.16 -14.77 -12.96
C MET A 176 -18.27 -15.72 -12.16
N GLU A 177 -17.18 -16.17 -12.77
CA GLU A 177 -16.22 -17.11 -12.19
C GLU A 177 -14.79 -16.73 -12.61
N ILE A 178 -13.93 -16.41 -11.63
CA ILE A 178 -12.52 -16.00 -11.82
C ILE A 178 -11.62 -17.19 -11.44
N LYS A 179 -11.23 -17.99 -12.44
CA LYS A 179 -10.45 -19.22 -12.26
C LYS A 179 -8.95 -18.95 -12.04
N HIS A 180 -8.42 -17.96 -12.74
CA HIS A 180 -7.00 -17.58 -12.69
C HIS A 180 -6.91 -16.05 -12.63
N PRO A 181 -6.87 -15.45 -11.42
CA PRO A 181 -6.78 -14.00 -11.24
C PRO A 181 -5.65 -13.39 -12.06
N ILE A 182 -5.95 -12.25 -12.69
CA ILE A 182 -4.96 -11.52 -13.49
C ILE A 182 -4.15 -10.63 -12.56
N THR A 183 -2.83 -10.71 -12.63
CA THR A 183 -1.90 -9.97 -11.78
C THR A 183 -1.03 -9.02 -12.60
N ILE A 184 -0.67 -7.87 -12.04
CA ILE A 184 0.35 -6.97 -12.62
C ILE A 184 1.51 -6.86 -11.63
N PRO A 185 2.76 -7.17 -12.02
CA PRO A 185 3.93 -7.00 -11.17
C PRO A 185 4.27 -5.52 -10.97
N LYS A 186 4.84 -5.16 -9.82
CA LYS A 186 5.25 -3.77 -9.51
C LYS A 186 6.47 -3.30 -10.32
N GLU A 187 7.29 -4.23 -10.78
CA GLU A 187 8.45 -3.96 -11.64
C GLU A 187 8.02 -3.99 -13.11
N ILE A 188 7.82 -2.80 -13.69
CA ILE A 188 7.35 -2.65 -15.08
C ILE A 188 8.52 -2.86 -16.04
N LEU A 189 8.67 -4.09 -16.52
CA LEU A 189 9.32 -4.35 -17.80
C LEU A 189 8.37 -3.97 -18.95
N GLN A 190 8.92 -3.42 -20.03
CA GLN A 190 8.15 -2.91 -21.17
C GLN A 190 7.62 -4.07 -22.04
N SER A 191 6.45 -4.59 -21.69
CA SER A 191 5.71 -5.60 -22.47
C SER A 191 4.21 -5.34 -22.44
N GLU A 192 3.55 -5.35 -23.60
CA GLU A 192 2.09 -5.27 -23.71
C GLU A 192 1.42 -6.48 -23.04
N MET A 193 0.28 -6.28 -22.36
CA MET A 193 -0.44 -7.34 -21.64
C MET A 193 -1.87 -7.44 -22.16
N LEU A 194 -2.02 -8.06 -23.33
CA LEU A 194 -3.30 -8.14 -24.04
C LEU A 194 -4.27 -9.13 -23.38
N LEU A 195 -5.42 -8.63 -22.95
CA LEU A 195 -6.58 -9.40 -22.54
C LEU A 195 -7.56 -9.53 -23.71
N HIS A 196 -7.85 -10.77 -24.13
CA HIS A 196 -8.90 -11.08 -25.09
C HIS A 196 -10.20 -11.43 -24.37
N ILE A 197 -11.31 -10.83 -24.81
CA ILE A 197 -12.66 -11.14 -24.31
C ILE A 197 -13.49 -11.68 -25.47
N LYS A 198 -13.69 -13.00 -25.51
CA LYS A 198 -14.59 -13.63 -26.49
C LYS A 198 -16.01 -13.67 -25.94
N ALA A 199 -16.93 -13.02 -26.64
CA ALA A 199 -18.37 -13.08 -26.38
C ALA A 199 -19.07 -14.00 -27.40
N VAL A 200 -20.00 -14.83 -26.93
CA VAL A 200 -20.89 -15.67 -27.75
C VAL A 200 -22.31 -15.46 -27.24
N VAL A 201 -23.19 -14.90 -28.08
CA VAL A 201 -24.53 -14.42 -27.68
C VAL A 201 -25.59 -14.94 -28.66
N ASP A 202 -26.69 -15.47 -28.15
CA ASP A 202 -27.88 -15.76 -28.95
C ASP A 202 -28.81 -14.54 -28.90
N LEU A 203 -28.95 -13.87 -30.05
CA LEU A 203 -29.74 -12.65 -30.22
C LEU A 203 -31.25 -12.89 -30.08
N SER A 204 -31.72 -14.13 -30.27
CA SER A 204 -33.16 -14.46 -30.19
C SER A 204 -33.67 -14.52 -28.74
N ILE A 205 -32.86 -15.04 -27.82
CA ILE A 205 -33.20 -15.19 -26.39
C ILE A 205 -32.58 -14.10 -25.50
N GLY A 206 -31.71 -13.25 -26.05
CA GLY A 206 -31.04 -12.19 -25.30
C GLY A 206 -30.13 -12.72 -24.19
N LYS A 207 -29.38 -13.80 -24.45
CA LYS A 207 -28.43 -14.40 -23.50
C LYS A 207 -27.12 -14.74 -24.19
N GLY A 208 -26.00 -14.55 -23.49
CA GLY A 208 -24.68 -14.93 -23.97
C GLY A 208 -23.71 -15.35 -22.87
N THR A 209 -22.51 -15.74 -23.28
CA THR A 209 -21.37 -16.07 -22.42
C THR A 209 -20.13 -15.33 -22.89
N LEU A 210 -19.34 -14.84 -21.94
CA LEU A 210 -18.06 -14.17 -22.16
C LEU A 210 -16.94 -15.02 -21.54
N LYS A 211 -15.78 -15.06 -22.19
CA LYS A 211 -14.55 -15.65 -21.66
C LYS A 211 -13.41 -14.66 -21.79
N PHE A 212 -12.73 -14.43 -20.67
CA PHE A 212 -11.60 -13.52 -20.52
C PHE A 212 -10.31 -14.35 -20.56
N SER A 213 -9.32 -13.96 -21.36
CA SER A 213 -8.08 -14.74 -21.54
C SER A 213 -6.91 -13.85 -21.90
N VAL A 214 -5.91 -13.79 -21.01
CA VAL A 214 -4.63 -13.11 -21.27
C VAL A 214 -3.85 -13.89 -22.34
N ILE A 215 -3.19 -13.15 -23.23
CA ILE A 215 -2.20 -13.68 -24.19
C ILE A 215 -0.82 -13.30 -23.69
N SER A 216 0.05 -14.29 -23.43
CA SER A 216 1.47 -14.05 -23.21
C SER A 216 2.21 -13.98 -24.54
N GLU A 217 3.10 -13.00 -24.70
CA GLU A 217 4.04 -12.98 -25.82
C GLU A 217 5.00 -14.18 -25.82
N ARG A 218 5.52 -14.51 -27.01
CA ARG A 218 6.61 -15.48 -27.27
C ARG A 218 6.35 -16.95 -26.87
N GLY A 219 5.51 -17.61 -27.67
CA GLY A 219 5.74 -19.01 -28.07
C GLY A 219 5.02 -20.11 -27.28
N SER A 220 4.42 -19.81 -26.14
CA SER A 220 3.53 -20.73 -25.41
C SER A 220 2.14 -20.78 -26.06
N THR A 221 1.75 -21.94 -26.58
CA THR A 221 0.46 -22.13 -27.30
C THR A 221 -0.78 -22.18 -26.39
N GLY A 222 -0.69 -21.66 -25.16
CA GLY A 222 -1.71 -21.78 -24.12
C GLY A 222 -2.45 -20.47 -23.86
N ARG A 223 -3.68 -20.33 -24.37
CA ARG A 223 -4.62 -19.31 -23.88
C ARG A 223 -5.15 -19.73 -22.51
N VAL A 224 -4.75 -19.02 -21.46
CA VAL A 224 -5.27 -19.21 -20.10
C VAL A 224 -6.64 -18.52 -20.02
N VAL A 225 -7.68 -19.24 -19.57
CA VAL A 225 -9.00 -18.64 -19.34
C VAL A 225 -9.07 -18.11 -17.91
N ASN A 226 -8.79 -16.81 -17.76
CA ASN A 226 -8.70 -16.14 -16.47
C ASN A 226 -10.06 -16.07 -15.76
N ALA A 227 -11.11 -15.71 -16.51
CA ALA A 227 -12.47 -15.63 -16.00
C ALA A 227 -13.50 -16.00 -17.08
N ALA A 228 -14.71 -16.31 -16.66
CA ALA A 228 -15.86 -16.47 -17.53
C ALA A 228 -17.12 -15.91 -16.88
N CYS A 229 -18.05 -15.39 -17.68
CA CYS A 229 -19.37 -15.00 -17.17
C CYS A 229 -20.50 -15.22 -18.18
N SER A 230 -21.74 -15.08 -17.72
CA SER A 230 -22.92 -14.99 -18.59
C SER A 230 -23.47 -13.56 -18.59
N ILE A 231 -24.06 -13.14 -19.72
CA ILE A 231 -24.82 -11.89 -19.84
C ILE A 231 -26.26 -12.20 -20.24
N LYS A 232 -27.21 -11.44 -19.68
CA LYS A 232 -28.63 -11.58 -19.99
C LYS A 232 -29.34 -10.23 -19.98
N TYR A 233 -30.11 -9.93 -21.01
CA TYR A 233 -30.95 -8.73 -21.05
C TYR A 233 -32.29 -8.99 -20.39
N ALA A 234 -32.81 -7.99 -19.67
CA ALA A 234 -34.14 -8.05 -19.06
C ALA A 234 -34.77 -6.65 -18.89
N ASP A 235 -36.03 -6.64 -18.46
CA ASP A 235 -36.75 -5.43 -18.08
C ASP A 235 -36.43 -5.07 -16.62
N SER A 236 -35.72 -3.95 -16.40
CA SER A 236 -35.34 -3.53 -15.05
C SER A 236 -36.52 -3.13 -14.17
N LYS A 237 -37.71 -2.86 -14.74
CA LYS A 237 -38.93 -2.66 -13.96
C LYS A 237 -39.39 -3.95 -13.28
N LYS A 238 -39.15 -5.12 -13.90
CA LYS A 238 -39.46 -6.43 -13.29
C LYS A 238 -38.53 -6.73 -12.12
N TRP A 239 -37.27 -6.29 -12.19
CA TRP A 239 -36.33 -6.35 -11.06
C TRP A 239 -36.80 -5.46 -9.90
N LEU A 240 -37.06 -4.17 -10.16
CA LEU A 240 -37.56 -3.24 -9.13
C LEU A 240 -38.84 -3.76 -8.44
N ASN A 241 -39.78 -4.31 -9.22
CA ASN A 241 -41.00 -4.93 -8.69
C ASN A 241 -40.72 -6.20 -7.85
N LYS A 242 -39.74 -7.04 -8.25
CA LYS A 242 -39.28 -8.22 -7.48
C LYS A 242 -38.62 -7.80 -6.17
N TRP A 243 -37.82 -6.73 -6.18
CA TRP A 243 -37.04 -6.28 -5.02
C TRP A 243 -37.86 -5.50 -3.99
N MET A 244 -38.98 -4.88 -4.39
CA MET A 244 -39.76 -3.98 -3.53
C MET A 244 -40.20 -4.61 -2.18
N PRO A 245 -40.66 -5.87 -2.10
CA PRO A 245 -40.99 -6.50 -0.82
C PRO A 245 -39.74 -6.72 0.06
N THR A 246 -38.68 -7.29 -0.50
CA THR A 246 -37.42 -7.57 0.21
C THR A 246 -36.74 -6.27 0.69
N SER A 247 -36.84 -5.21 -0.10
CA SER A 247 -36.35 -3.86 0.23
C SER A 247 -36.97 -3.32 1.53
N CYS A 248 -38.23 -3.66 1.82
CA CYS A 248 -38.88 -3.26 3.07
C CYS A 248 -38.26 -3.98 4.28
N LEU A 249 -38.02 -5.30 4.16
CA LEU A 249 -37.38 -6.11 5.20
C LEU A 249 -35.93 -5.67 5.46
N ILE A 250 -35.17 -5.40 4.40
CA ILE A 250 -33.77 -4.94 4.51
C ILE A 250 -33.70 -3.56 5.19
N LYS A 251 -34.62 -2.63 4.90
CA LYS A 251 -34.70 -1.36 5.66
C LYS A 251 -34.95 -1.58 7.15
N GLY A 252 -35.80 -2.55 7.52
CA GLY A 252 -36.01 -2.94 8.91
C GLY A 252 -34.72 -3.44 9.58
N ARG A 253 -33.89 -4.20 8.86
CA ARG A 253 -32.54 -4.59 9.34
C ARG A 253 -31.57 -3.43 9.44
N ILE A 254 -31.53 -2.52 8.47
CA ILE A 254 -30.72 -1.29 8.52
C ILE A 254 -31.09 -0.46 9.76
N GLN A 255 -32.38 -0.26 10.03
CA GLN A 255 -32.85 0.43 11.23
C GLN A 255 -32.49 -0.33 12.51
N SER A 256 -32.50 -1.67 12.50
CA SER A 256 -32.05 -2.50 13.62
C SER A 256 -30.56 -2.30 13.92
N LEU A 257 -29.70 -2.21 12.90
CA LEU A 257 -28.27 -1.91 13.03
C LEU A 257 -28.05 -0.47 13.54
N GLU A 258 -28.78 0.51 13.01
CA GLU A 258 -28.72 1.92 13.46
C GLU A 258 -29.15 2.07 14.93
N LEU A 259 -30.07 1.24 15.42
CA LEU A 259 -30.49 1.20 16.83
C LEU A 259 -29.52 0.37 17.71
N GLY A 260 -28.95 -0.72 17.19
CA GLY A 260 -28.07 -1.65 17.91
C GLY A 260 -26.79 -1.02 18.44
N ILE A 261 -26.36 0.12 17.89
CA ILE A 261 -25.29 0.97 18.43
C ILE A 261 -25.57 1.35 19.90
N LYS A 262 -26.84 1.60 20.26
CA LYS A 262 -27.24 2.03 21.60
C LYS A 262 -27.32 0.88 22.61
N SER A 263 -27.44 -0.36 22.15
CA SER A 263 -27.45 -1.56 23.00
C SER A 263 -26.09 -2.29 23.00
N SER A 264 -25.08 -1.74 22.31
CA SER A 264 -23.77 -2.34 22.08
C SER A 264 -23.77 -3.63 21.25
N ASN A 265 -24.86 -3.94 20.53
CA ASN A 265 -24.94 -5.08 19.60
C ASN A 265 -24.39 -4.77 18.20
N THR A 266 -24.17 -3.50 17.88
CA THR A 266 -23.69 -3.09 16.54
C THR A 266 -22.53 -2.11 16.68
N GLN A 267 -21.40 -2.45 16.06
CA GLN A 267 -20.20 -1.63 16.05
C GLN A 267 -20.26 -0.62 14.89
N LYS A 268 -19.74 0.59 15.12
CA LYS A 268 -19.58 1.62 14.07
C LYS A 268 -18.12 1.88 13.77
N PHE A 269 -17.76 1.77 12.49
CA PHE A 269 -16.44 2.14 11.96
C PHE A 269 -16.56 3.34 11.02
N LEU A 270 -15.60 4.26 11.09
CA LEU A 270 -15.43 5.36 10.14
C LEU A 270 -14.45 4.93 9.04
N ARG A 271 -14.53 5.56 7.85
CA ARG A 271 -13.70 5.33 6.66
C ARG A 271 -12.28 4.86 6.97
N ASP A 272 -11.49 5.69 7.64
CA ASP A 272 -10.05 5.49 7.80
C ASP A 272 -9.73 4.32 8.75
N THR A 273 -10.63 4.02 9.69
CA THR A 273 -10.55 2.82 10.53
C THR A 273 -10.95 1.58 9.74
N ALA A 274 -12.02 1.66 8.94
CA ALA A 274 -12.51 0.56 8.13
C ALA A 274 -11.47 0.10 7.09
N TYR A 275 -10.90 1.02 6.30
CA TYR A 275 -9.88 0.66 5.31
C TYR A 275 -8.55 0.24 5.94
N ARG A 276 -8.21 0.70 7.15
CA ARG A 276 -7.03 0.24 7.92
C ARG A 276 -7.21 -1.16 8.52
N LEU A 277 -8.43 -1.54 8.89
CA LEU A 277 -8.75 -2.94 9.23
C LEU A 277 -8.70 -3.82 7.97
N PHE A 278 -9.25 -3.34 6.86
CA PHE A 278 -9.32 -4.10 5.60
C PHE A 278 -7.94 -4.27 4.92
N SER A 279 -7.00 -3.34 5.11
CA SER A 279 -5.62 -3.44 4.59
C SER A 279 -4.78 -4.56 5.21
N SER A 280 -5.32 -5.30 6.18
CA SER A 280 -4.79 -6.62 6.58
C SER A 280 -4.92 -7.67 5.47
N THR A 281 -5.83 -7.45 4.51
CA THR A 281 -6.12 -8.36 3.39
C THR A 281 -5.98 -7.66 2.04
N VAL A 282 -6.57 -6.46 1.88
CA VAL A 282 -6.57 -5.71 0.61
C VAL A 282 -6.28 -4.23 0.85
N GLU A 283 -5.18 -3.75 0.27
CA GLU A 283 -4.81 -2.34 0.16
C GLU A 283 -5.60 -1.69 -1.00
N TYR A 284 -6.49 -0.77 -0.67
CA TYR A 284 -7.29 0.00 -1.63
C TYR A 284 -6.76 1.43 -1.77
N SER A 285 -6.47 1.86 -3.01
CA SER A 285 -6.10 3.25 -3.29
C SER A 285 -7.25 4.22 -2.98
N PRO A 286 -6.99 5.53 -2.77
CA PRO A 286 -8.02 6.49 -2.32
C PRO A 286 -9.28 6.55 -3.20
N ASN A 287 -9.15 6.22 -4.49
CA ASN A 287 -10.25 6.19 -5.46
C ASN A 287 -11.18 4.98 -5.32
N TYR A 288 -10.70 3.88 -4.75
CA TYR A 288 -11.52 2.71 -4.40
C TYR A 288 -12.27 2.89 -3.06
N GLN A 289 -11.91 3.90 -2.25
CA GLN A 289 -12.38 4.04 -0.86
C GLN A 289 -13.75 4.72 -0.74
N GLY A 290 -14.80 4.09 -1.29
CA GLY A 290 -16.16 4.61 -1.29
C GLY A 290 -16.90 4.55 0.05
N MET A 291 -16.53 3.66 0.98
CA MET A 291 -17.19 3.51 2.29
C MET A 291 -16.81 4.67 3.24
N GLN A 292 -17.80 5.43 3.71
CA GLN A 292 -17.59 6.57 4.62
C GLN A 292 -17.86 6.21 6.09
N GLU A 293 -18.92 5.43 6.32
CA GLU A 293 -19.26 4.85 7.62
C GLU A 293 -19.75 3.41 7.42
N ILE A 294 -19.45 2.52 8.36
CA ILE A 294 -19.92 1.13 8.38
C ILE A 294 -20.54 0.83 9.74
N LEU A 295 -21.74 0.25 9.75
CA LEU A 295 -22.35 -0.40 10.92
C LEU A 295 -22.31 -1.91 10.70
N ILE A 296 -21.84 -2.67 11.68
CA ILE A 296 -21.73 -4.13 11.60
C ILE A 296 -22.19 -4.81 12.90
N ASP A 297 -22.98 -5.86 12.74
CA ASP A 297 -23.23 -6.91 13.73
C ASP A 297 -22.36 -8.11 13.31
N THR A 298 -21.34 -8.39 14.12
CA THR A 298 -20.30 -9.39 13.80
C THR A 298 -20.81 -10.83 13.92
N ASP A 299 -21.74 -11.05 14.85
CA ASP A 299 -22.22 -12.38 15.20
C ASP A 299 -23.27 -12.82 14.16
N GLU A 300 -24.11 -11.87 13.72
CA GLU A 300 -25.04 -12.03 12.62
C GLU A 300 -24.40 -11.93 11.22
N LEU A 301 -23.10 -11.60 11.10
CA LEU A 301 -22.39 -11.34 9.83
C LEU A 301 -23.16 -10.39 8.90
N GLU A 302 -23.67 -9.30 9.47
CA GLU A 302 -24.58 -8.36 8.80
C GLU A 302 -24.09 -6.93 8.95
N ALA A 303 -24.07 -6.18 7.85
CA ALA A 303 -23.60 -4.81 7.87
C ALA A 303 -24.36 -3.89 6.92
N VAL A 304 -24.27 -2.58 7.20
CA VAL A 304 -24.66 -1.52 6.27
C VAL A 304 -23.56 -0.46 6.23
N ALA A 305 -23.19 -0.02 5.03
CA ALA A 305 -22.23 1.05 4.82
C ALA A 305 -22.85 2.23 4.07
N LEU A 306 -22.51 3.44 4.51
CA LEU A 306 -22.76 4.67 3.79
C LEU A 306 -21.69 4.83 2.71
N LEU A 307 -22.09 4.78 1.44
CA LEU A 307 -21.20 4.98 0.29
C LEU A 307 -21.28 6.39 -0.26
N GLN A 308 -20.12 6.97 -0.50
CA GLN A 308 -19.91 8.12 -1.38
C GLN A 308 -19.03 7.65 -2.54
N LEU A 309 -19.63 7.48 -3.72
CA LEU A 309 -18.93 7.01 -4.91
C LEU A 309 -17.84 8.02 -5.36
N CYS A 310 -16.74 7.52 -5.94
CA CYS A 310 -15.66 8.36 -6.49
C CYS A 310 -16.22 9.38 -7.51
N ARG A 311 -15.79 10.64 -7.40
CA ARG A 311 -16.22 11.77 -8.25
C ARG A 311 -15.17 12.21 -9.28
N GLU A 312 -14.00 11.59 -9.30
CA GLU A 312 -12.96 11.94 -10.28
C GLU A 312 -13.39 11.59 -11.70
N THR A 313 -13.09 12.49 -12.64
CA THR A 313 -13.49 12.37 -14.05
C THR A 313 -12.38 11.88 -14.96
N ASN A 314 -11.11 11.96 -14.53
CA ASN A 314 -9.97 11.53 -15.34
C ASN A 314 -9.73 10.00 -15.30
N VAL A 315 -10.38 9.27 -14.40
CA VAL A 315 -10.17 7.82 -14.19
C VAL A 315 -10.51 6.94 -15.40
N GLY A 316 -11.33 7.40 -16.34
CA GLY A 316 -11.62 6.69 -17.59
C GLY A 316 -13.05 6.87 -18.09
N PHE A 317 -13.40 6.13 -19.14
CA PHE A 317 -14.77 6.03 -19.66
C PHE A 317 -15.22 4.57 -19.62
N PHE A 318 -16.43 4.34 -19.12
CA PHE A 318 -16.95 3.04 -18.68
C PHE A 318 -18.47 2.96 -18.93
N PHE A 319 -19.07 1.76 -18.94
CA PHE A 319 -20.52 1.62 -18.84
C PHE A 319 -21.00 1.86 -17.40
N CYS A 320 -20.28 1.29 -16.42
CA CYS A 320 -20.44 1.58 -15.01
C CYS A 320 -19.05 1.54 -14.36
N ASN A 321 -18.61 2.68 -13.80
CA ASN A 321 -17.24 2.86 -13.30
C ASN A 321 -16.83 1.71 -12.34
N PRO A 322 -15.76 0.94 -12.63
CA PRO A 322 -15.30 -0.15 -11.77
C PRO A 322 -15.10 0.27 -10.30
N LEU A 323 -14.62 1.49 -10.03
CA LEU A 323 -14.46 2.02 -8.67
C LEU A 323 -15.79 2.03 -7.88
N TRP A 324 -16.90 2.29 -8.57
CA TRP A 324 -18.24 2.33 -7.96
C TRP A 324 -18.77 0.92 -7.72
N ILE A 325 -18.59 0.00 -8.69
CA ILE A 325 -18.96 -1.41 -8.55
C ILE A 325 -18.19 -2.02 -7.37
N ASP A 326 -16.89 -1.74 -7.29
CA ASP A 326 -16.03 -2.23 -6.22
C ASP A 326 -16.43 -1.70 -4.84
N SER A 327 -16.70 -0.39 -4.74
CA SER A 327 -17.19 0.25 -3.50
C SER A 327 -18.47 -0.41 -2.95
N ILE A 328 -19.30 -0.99 -3.82
CA ILE A 328 -20.49 -1.76 -3.44
C ILE A 328 -20.10 -3.17 -2.99
N MET A 329 -19.21 -3.83 -3.73
CA MET A 329 -18.75 -5.20 -3.44
C MET A 329 -17.89 -5.31 -2.17
N GLN A 330 -17.16 -4.25 -1.81
CA GLN A 330 -16.20 -4.21 -0.69
C GLN A 330 -16.80 -4.60 0.66
N LEU A 331 -18.03 -4.20 0.98
CA LEU A 331 -18.61 -4.43 2.31
C LEU A 331 -18.69 -5.93 2.67
N SER A 332 -18.99 -6.79 1.69
CA SER A 332 -18.97 -8.25 1.89
C SER A 332 -17.58 -8.81 2.21
N GLY A 333 -16.51 -8.20 1.67
CA GLY A 333 -15.13 -8.56 1.99
C GLY A 333 -14.70 -8.03 3.35
N PHE A 334 -15.14 -6.82 3.72
CA PHE A 334 -14.92 -6.24 5.03
C PHE A 334 -15.52 -7.09 6.15
N VAL A 335 -16.80 -7.46 6.04
CA VAL A 335 -17.52 -8.33 7.00
C VAL A 335 -16.83 -9.68 7.19
N MET A 336 -16.32 -10.28 6.12
CA MET A 336 -15.71 -11.61 6.18
C MET A 336 -14.25 -11.60 6.67
N ASN A 337 -13.45 -10.58 6.33
CA ASN A 337 -12.01 -10.58 6.62
C ASN A 337 -11.63 -9.77 7.87
N SER A 338 -12.25 -8.63 8.13
CA SER A 338 -11.76 -7.67 9.14
C SER A 338 -11.92 -8.13 10.59
N PHE A 339 -12.66 -9.23 10.82
CA PHE A 339 -12.99 -9.75 12.15
C PHE A 339 -12.74 -11.27 12.30
N LYS A 340 -12.17 -11.93 11.28
CA LYS A 340 -11.89 -13.38 11.26
C LYS A 340 -10.43 -13.68 10.90
N LEU A 341 -9.51 -12.90 11.45
CA LEU A 341 -8.08 -12.89 11.09
C LEU A 341 -7.41 -14.27 11.14
N ASP A 342 -7.84 -15.14 12.07
CA ASP A 342 -7.28 -16.49 12.25
C ASP A 342 -7.78 -17.52 11.22
N SER A 343 -8.78 -17.17 10.41
CA SER A 343 -9.45 -18.10 9.47
C SER A 343 -8.76 -18.22 8.10
N GLY A 344 -7.85 -17.31 7.76
CA GLY A 344 -7.37 -17.11 6.39
C GLY A 344 -8.28 -16.17 5.58
N ALA A 345 -7.86 -15.84 4.35
CA ALA A 345 -8.49 -14.78 3.58
C ALA A 345 -9.73 -15.26 2.82
N PHE A 346 -10.86 -14.58 3.00
CA PHE A 346 -12.06 -14.75 2.20
C PHE A 346 -11.97 -13.91 0.92
N ILE A 347 -11.76 -14.59 -0.21
CA ILE A 347 -11.65 -13.99 -1.54
C ILE A 347 -12.96 -14.24 -2.31
N ALA A 348 -13.38 -13.23 -3.06
CA ALA A 348 -14.51 -13.34 -3.97
C ALA A 348 -14.05 -13.84 -5.34
N ASP A 349 -14.23 -15.13 -5.61
CA ASP A 349 -13.94 -15.73 -6.91
C ASP A 349 -15.11 -15.60 -7.90
N GLY A 350 -16.31 -15.23 -7.43
CA GLY A 350 -17.48 -15.11 -8.30
C GLY A 350 -18.69 -14.39 -7.74
N TRP A 351 -19.78 -14.46 -8.49
CA TRP A 351 -21.14 -14.05 -8.10
C TRP A 351 -22.18 -14.73 -9.00
N GLU A 352 -23.38 -15.05 -8.48
CA GLU A 352 -24.45 -15.63 -9.31
C GLU A 352 -25.08 -14.60 -10.25
N ALA A 353 -25.32 -13.39 -9.74
CA ALA A 353 -25.94 -12.29 -10.47
C ALA A 353 -25.53 -10.92 -9.91
N PHE A 354 -25.19 -10.00 -10.81
CA PHE A 354 -25.10 -8.56 -10.59
C PHE A 354 -26.14 -7.88 -11.50
N GLN A 355 -27.06 -7.12 -10.92
CA GLN A 355 -28.19 -6.50 -11.64
C GLN A 355 -28.30 -5.02 -11.32
N LEU A 356 -27.98 -4.16 -12.30
CA LEU A 356 -28.11 -2.69 -12.20
C LEU A 356 -29.44 -2.25 -12.83
N ALA A 357 -30.43 -1.88 -12.02
CA ALA A 357 -31.76 -1.52 -12.52
C ALA A 357 -31.89 -0.06 -12.98
N GLN A 358 -31.06 0.82 -12.45
CA GLN A 358 -31.01 2.25 -12.71
C GLN A 358 -29.56 2.76 -12.59
N GLU A 359 -29.19 3.80 -13.33
CA GLU A 359 -27.86 4.40 -13.28
C GLU A 359 -27.48 4.92 -11.88
N LEU A 360 -26.18 4.84 -11.58
CA LEU A 360 -25.56 5.39 -10.37
C LEU A 360 -25.09 6.83 -10.60
N ASN A 361 -25.05 7.65 -9.56
CA ASN A 361 -24.68 9.06 -9.67
C ASN A 361 -23.78 9.47 -8.51
N ALA A 362 -22.52 9.84 -8.78
CA ALA A 362 -21.54 10.14 -7.74
C ALA A 362 -21.82 11.40 -6.90
N SER A 363 -22.79 12.25 -7.29
CA SER A 363 -23.26 13.35 -6.44
C SER A 363 -24.29 12.92 -5.40
N ARG A 364 -24.73 11.65 -5.41
CA ARG A 364 -25.68 11.08 -4.44
C ARG A 364 -24.95 10.15 -3.47
N ALA A 365 -25.42 10.12 -2.23
CA ALA A 365 -25.01 9.14 -1.23
C ALA A 365 -25.91 7.89 -1.31
N TYR A 366 -25.33 6.73 -1.06
CA TYR A 366 -26.03 5.43 -1.09
C TYR A 366 -25.83 4.68 0.22
N ARG A 367 -26.75 3.77 0.56
CA ARG A 367 -26.52 2.74 1.58
C ARG A 367 -26.35 1.39 0.88
N VAL A 368 -25.24 0.68 1.10
CA VAL A 368 -25.12 -0.73 0.74
C VAL A 368 -25.35 -1.58 1.99
N HIS A 369 -26.26 -2.53 1.93
CA HIS A 369 -26.45 -3.56 2.97
C HIS A 369 -25.88 -4.89 2.49
N VAL A 370 -25.34 -5.67 3.42
CA VAL A 370 -24.97 -7.07 3.20
C VAL A 370 -25.42 -7.95 4.36
N LYS A 371 -25.89 -9.14 4.04
CA LYS A 371 -25.99 -10.29 4.96
C LYS A 371 -25.19 -11.44 4.39
N MET A 372 -24.15 -11.90 5.09
CA MET A 372 -23.42 -13.12 4.73
C MET A 372 -24.03 -14.33 5.45
N GLN A 373 -24.01 -15.49 4.80
CA GLN A 373 -24.49 -16.76 5.35
C GLN A 373 -23.50 -17.87 4.98
N SER A 374 -23.22 -18.77 5.93
CA SER A 374 -22.41 -19.97 5.64
C SER A 374 -23.26 -20.96 4.86
N MET A 375 -22.78 -21.43 3.70
CA MET A 375 -23.44 -22.48 2.91
C MET A 375 -22.80 -23.85 3.16
N GLN A 376 -21.48 -23.88 3.33
CA GLN A 376 -20.66 -25.06 3.63
C GLN A 376 -19.46 -24.62 4.48
N GLU A 377 -18.67 -25.56 4.99
CA GLU A 377 -17.34 -25.21 5.51
C GLU A 377 -16.56 -24.42 4.45
N ASN A 378 -15.92 -23.31 4.84
CA ASN A 378 -15.11 -22.44 3.98
C ASN A 378 -15.85 -21.69 2.84
N LEU A 379 -17.18 -21.82 2.69
CA LEU A 379 -17.97 -21.12 1.66
C LEU A 379 -19.10 -20.27 2.26
N PHE A 380 -19.03 -18.96 2.04
CA PHE A 380 -20.05 -17.99 2.45
C PHE A 380 -20.69 -17.33 1.23
N VAL A 381 -22.01 -17.26 1.23
CA VAL A 381 -22.79 -16.56 0.20
C VAL A 381 -23.52 -15.39 0.84
N GLY A 382 -23.58 -14.25 0.16
CA GLY A 382 -24.17 -13.04 0.70
C GLY A 382 -24.94 -12.22 -0.32
N ASN A 383 -26.06 -11.65 0.14
CA ASN A 383 -26.86 -10.74 -0.65
C ASN A 383 -26.43 -9.30 -0.38
N LEU A 384 -25.93 -8.62 -1.42
CA LEU A 384 -25.60 -7.20 -1.45
C LEU A 384 -26.78 -6.43 -2.05
N SER A 385 -27.24 -5.37 -1.37
CA SER A 385 -28.33 -4.51 -1.83
C SER A 385 -27.98 -3.04 -1.69
N LEU A 386 -28.01 -2.29 -2.80
CA LEU A 386 -27.71 -0.86 -2.83
C LEU A 386 -28.99 -0.02 -2.86
N PHE A 387 -29.15 0.88 -1.90
CA PHE A 387 -30.30 1.78 -1.75
C PHE A 387 -29.93 3.24 -2.02
N GLU A 388 -30.79 3.91 -2.78
CA GLU A 388 -30.82 5.37 -2.90
C GLU A 388 -32.10 5.87 -2.21
N GLY A 389 -31.95 6.40 -0.99
CA GLY A 389 -33.09 6.71 -0.12
C GLY A 389 -33.96 5.48 0.12
N ASP A 390 -35.18 5.51 -0.41
CA ASP A 390 -36.18 4.45 -0.26
C ASP A 390 -36.12 3.32 -1.30
N TYR A 391 -35.27 3.43 -2.34
CA TYR A 391 -35.33 2.52 -3.50
C TYR A 391 -34.05 1.71 -3.70
N ALA A 392 -34.19 0.39 -3.83
CA ALA A 392 -33.09 -0.48 -4.26
C ALA A 392 -32.75 -0.23 -5.74
N LYS A 393 -31.46 -0.04 -6.05
CA LYS A 393 -30.94 0.13 -7.43
C LYS A 393 -30.12 -1.05 -7.93
N VAL A 394 -29.48 -1.78 -7.01
CA VAL A 394 -28.67 -2.97 -7.30
C VAL A 394 -29.05 -4.08 -6.31
N GLU A 395 -29.31 -5.28 -6.83
CA GLU A 395 -29.28 -6.54 -6.10
C GLU A 395 -28.10 -7.35 -6.66
N MET A 396 -27.30 -7.94 -5.78
CA MET A 396 -26.19 -8.81 -6.17
C MET A 396 -26.09 -10.00 -5.20
N VAL A 397 -26.00 -11.21 -5.73
CA VAL A 397 -25.77 -12.43 -4.95
C VAL A 397 -24.31 -12.84 -5.16
N LYS A 398 -23.50 -12.74 -4.10
CA LYS A 398 -22.04 -12.85 -4.17
C LYS A 398 -21.55 -14.03 -3.34
N GLU A 399 -20.55 -14.73 -3.86
CA GLU A 399 -19.90 -15.87 -3.20
C GLU A 399 -18.49 -15.45 -2.74
N ASN A 400 -18.11 -15.86 -1.53
CA ASN A 400 -16.80 -15.62 -0.93
C ASN A 400 -16.27 -16.96 -0.40
N GLN A 401 -15.12 -17.42 -0.92
CA GLN A 401 -14.45 -18.64 -0.49
C GLN A 401 -13.25 -18.34 0.41
N GLN A 402 -13.06 -19.17 1.43
CA GLN A 402 -12.00 -19.06 2.42
C GLN A 402 -10.73 -19.78 1.92
N PHE A 403 -9.66 -19.03 1.67
CA PHE A 403 -8.36 -19.57 1.30
C PHE A 403 -7.47 -19.66 2.54
N SER A 404 -7.16 -20.88 2.95
CA SER A 404 -6.33 -21.16 4.12
C SER A 404 -4.87 -20.75 3.88
N ASN A 405 -4.26 -20.14 4.90
CA ASN A 405 -2.97 -19.46 4.80
C ASN A 405 -1.79 -20.45 4.79
N THR A 406 -1.61 -21.15 3.67
CA THR A 406 -0.42 -21.98 3.42
C THR A 406 0.80 -21.10 3.09
N SER A 407 2.00 -21.57 3.44
CA SER A 407 3.25 -20.80 3.31
C SER A 407 3.52 -20.33 1.86
N PRO A 408 4.37 -19.30 1.62
CA PRO A 408 4.38 -18.51 0.37
C PRO A 408 4.75 -19.19 -0.99
N ASN A 409 4.69 -20.53 -1.10
CA ASN A 409 5.06 -21.29 -2.29
C ASN A 409 4.01 -22.34 -2.75
N SER A 410 2.76 -22.30 -2.24
CA SER A 410 1.73 -23.32 -2.55
C SER A 410 0.75 -22.99 -3.69
N VAL A 411 0.87 -21.85 -4.38
CA VAL A 411 0.29 -21.73 -5.74
C VAL A 411 1.26 -22.45 -6.70
N SER A 412 1.04 -23.76 -6.88
CA SER A 412 1.99 -24.66 -7.58
C SER A 412 2.07 -24.42 -9.09
N LEU A 413 2.82 -23.39 -9.49
CA LEU A 413 3.34 -23.24 -10.85
C LEU A 413 4.40 -24.31 -11.12
N LYS A 414 4.04 -25.37 -11.86
CA LYS A 414 4.97 -26.43 -12.28
C LYS A 414 5.95 -25.93 -13.35
N GLN A 415 7.03 -25.28 -12.93
CA GLN A 415 8.18 -25.03 -13.80
C GLN A 415 8.94 -26.34 -14.06
N SER A 416 9.00 -26.78 -15.32
CA SER A 416 9.88 -27.86 -15.76
C SER A 416 11.29 -27.33 -16.03
N SER A 417 12.31 -28.09 -15.63
CA SER A 417 13.68 -27.58 -15.55
C SER A 417 14.56 -27.96 -16.74
N LYS A 418 15.37 -26.99 -17.20
CA LYS A 418 16.83 -27.14 -17.42
C LYS A 418 17.46 -25.81 -17.89
N PRO A 419 18.61 -25.39 -17.32
CA PRO A 419 19.40 -24.30 -17.87
C PRO A 419 20.23 -24.79 -19.08
N GLN A 420 20.40 -23.92 -20.08
CA GLN A 420 21.45 -24.02 -21.08
C GLN A 420 22.21 -22.69 -21.19
N GLN A 421 23.38 -22.73 -21.82
CA GLN A 421 24.45 -21.75 -21.60
C GLN A 421 24.20 -20.39 -22.25
N ILE A 422 24.71 -19.36 -21.58
CA ILE A 422 24.85 -17.99 -22.09
C ILE A 422 25.92 -17.98 -23.20
N TYR A 423 25.73 -17.12 -24.20
CA TYR A 423 26.78 -16.66 -25.11
C TYR A 423 26.89 -15.14 -24.99
N ASP A 424 28.12 -14.63 -24.98
CA ASP A 424 28.42 -13.20 -24.88
C ASP A 424 28.14 -12.43 -26.17
N ILE A 425 27.64 -11.19 -26.05
CA ILE A 425 27.85 -10.10 -27.02
C ILE A 425 28.17 -8.82 -26.21
N GLU A 426 29.00 -7.96 -26.79
CA GLU A 426 29.80 -6.96 -26.10
C GLU A 426 29.12 -5.60 -25.86
N LYS A 427 29.83 -4.72 -25.14
CA LYS A 427 29.45 -3.32 -24.89
C LYS A 427 29.73 -2.45 -26.11
N GLU A 428 28.81 -1.55 -26.45
CA GLU A 428 29.16 -0.22 -26.98
C GLU A 428 28.43 0.86 -26.18
N ALA A 429 28.99 2.08 -26.17
CA ALA A 429 28.49 3.21 -25.39
C ALA A 429 28.79 4.51 -26.14
N HIS A 430 27.91 5.52 -26.07
CA HIS A 430 28.08 6.96 -26.36
C HIS A 430 26.67 7.61 -26.29
N GLN A 431 26.44 8.91 -26.01
CA GLN A 431 27.24 10.00 -25.42
C GLN A 431 26.27 11.10 -24.94
N ASN A 432 26.59 11.83 -23.86
CA ASN A 432 25.77 12.96 -23.37
C ASN A 432 26.06 14.26 -24.15
N GLN A 433 25.01 15.04 -24.45
CA GLN A 433 25.13 16.50 -24.70
C GLN A 433 24.02 17.28 -24.00
N LYS A 434 24.28 18.57 -23.75
CA LYS A 434 23.57 19.42 -22.78
C LYS A 434 22.43 20.23 -23.42
N HIS A 435 21.35 20.43 -22.67
CA HIS A 435 20.53 21.64 -22.78
C HIS A 435 20.90 22.63 -21.67
N SER A 436 20.74 23.92 -21.94
CA SER A 436 20.76 24.99 -20.93
C SER A 436 19.33 25.38 -20.64
N THR A 437 18.84 25.15 -19.42
CA THR A 437 17.51 25.57 -18.98
C THR A 437 17.52 26.99 -18.41
N ASP A 438 16.37 27.66 -18.47
CA ASP A 438 16.12 28.97 -17.86
C ASP A 438 15.68 28.72 -16.42
N ILE A 439 16.65 28.50 -15.52
CA ILE A 439 16.47 27.95 -14.15
C ILE A 439 15.31 28.60 -13.40
N TRP A 440 15.11 29.92 -13.56
CA TRP A 440 14.03 30.64 -12.89
C TRP A 440 12.61 30.18 -13.29
N ARG A 441 12.41 29.61 -14.48
CA ARG A 441 11.13 28.99 -14.87
C ARG A 441 10.89 27.70 -14.12
N ASP A 442 11.91 26.84 -14.06
CA ASP A 442 11.82 25.55 -13.38
C ASP A 442 11.59 25.77 -11.87
N VAL A 443 12.23 26.81 -11.29
CA VAL A 443 11.96 27.30 -9.93
C VAL A 443 10.49 27.74 -9.75
N LEU A 444 9.96 28.57 -10.65
CA LEU A 444 8.57 29.05 -10.58
C LEU A 444 7.55 27.91 -10.73
N ASP A 445 7.77 26.97 -11.65
CA ASP A 445 6.86 25.84 -11.85
C ASP A 445 6.86 24.88 -10.66
N ILE A 446 8.00 24.71 -9.97
CA ILE A 446 8.08 23.95 -8.71
C ILE A 446 7.29 24.67 -7.60
N ILE A 447 7.48 25.99 -7.40
CA ILE A 447 6.73 26.72 -6.36
C ILE A 447 5.22 26.73 -6.68
N ALA A 448 4.84 26.91 -7.94
CA ALA A 448 3.46 26.84 -8.40
C ALA A 448 2.82 25.47 -8.11
N GLN A 449 3.57 24.37 -8.32
CA GLN A 449 3.14 23.01 -8.04
C GLN A 449 2.89 22.78 -6.54
N GLU A 450 3.82 23.19 -5.66
CA GLU A 450 3.68 22.99 -4.20
C GLU A 450 2.60 23.88 -3.56
N VAL A 451 2.42 25.10 -4.07
CA VAL A 451 1.38 26.05 -3.61
C VAL A 451 -0.01 25.71 -4.20
N GLY A 452 -0.07 24.87 -5.23
CA GLY A 452 -1.32 24.47 -5.88
C GLY A 452 -1.97 25.57 -6.73
N LEU A 453 -1.21 26.58 -7.14
CA LEU A 453 -1.67 27.71 -7.96
C LEU A 453 -0.97 27.71 -9.32
N PRO A 454 -1.66 28.05 -10.43
CA PRO A 454 -1.00 28.22 -11.72
C PRO A 454 0.09 29.30 -11.65
N ALA A 455 1.26 29.06 -12.24
CA ALA A 455 2.39 30.02 -12.26
C ALA A 455 2.00 31.41 -12.83
N SER A 456 0.95 31.47 -13.66
CA SER A 456 0.38 32.72 -14.19
C SER A 456 -0.43 33.56 -13.19
N GLN A 457 -0.69 33.05 -11.98
CA GLN A 457 -1.36 33.76 -10.87
C GLN A 457 -0.39 34.25 -9.79
N ILE A 458 0.91 33.96 -9.92
CA ILE A 458 1.95 34.42 -9.01
C ILE A 458 2.44 35.80 -9.47
N GLU A 459 1.91 36.86 -8.87
CA GLU A 459 2.41 38.22 -9.10
C GLU A 459 3.74 38.45 -8.36
N LYS A 460 4.70 39.11 -9.02
CA LYS A 460 6.06 39.42 -8.53
C LYS A 460 6.14 40.04 -7.13
N LYS A 461 5.06 40.68 -6.66
CA LYS A 461 4.99 41.45 -5.41
C LYS A 461 4.30 40.72 -4.27
N ASN A 462 3.88 39.48 -4.45
CA ASN A 462 3.26 38.72 -3.37
C ASN A 462 4.31 38.37 -2.30
N GLU A 463 3.98 38.65 -1.04
CA GLU A 463 4.70 38.09 0.11
C GLU A 463 4.46 36.58 0.17
N LEU A 464 5.53 35.79 0.37
CA LEU A 464 5.48 34.33 0.28
C LEU A 464 4.49 33.72 1.29
N SER A 465 4.42 34.32 2.48
CA SER A 465 3.46 34.02 3.55
C SER A 465 1.99 34.15 3.10
N THR A 466 1.65 35.11 2.23
CA THR A 466 0.28 35.36 1.79
C THR A 466 -0.26 34.32 0.81
N LEU A 467 0.64 33.54 0.19
CA LEU A 467 0.28 32.35 -0.59
C LEU A 467 0.35 31.05 0.22
N GLY A 468 0.56 31.12 1.55
CA GLY A 468 0.62 29.93 2.41
C GLY A 468 1.97 29.21 2.40
N ILE A 469 3.04 29.83 1.92
CA ILE A 469 4.41 29.29 2.06
C ILE A 469 4.85 29.52 3.50
N ASP A 470 4.62 28.52 4.35
CA ASP A 470 5.09 28.45 5.73
C ASP A 470 6.42 27.69 5.86
N SER A 471 6.93 27.57 7.09
CA SER A 471 8.20 26.89 7.41
C SER A 471 8.21 25.37 7.14
N LEU A 472 7.08 24.75 6.79
CA LEU A 472 7.00 23.36 6.37
C LEU A 472 6.94 23.25 4.85
N LEU A 473 6.12 24.09 4.19
CA LEU A 473 6.03 24.11 2.73
C LEU A 473 7.33 24.63 2.09
N SER A 474 8.03 25.57 2.74
CA SER A 474 9.35 26.04 2.29
C SER A 474 10.40 24.92 2.27
N LEU A 475 10.37 23.99 3.24
CA LEU A 475 11.27 22.84 3.27
C LEU A 475 10.97 21.86 2.13
N THR A 476 9.70 21.63 1.80
CA THR A 476 9.31 20.83 0.62
C THR A 476 9.78 21.49 -0.67
N ILE A 477 9.58 22.81 -0.82
CA ILE A 477 10.04 23.58 -1.98
C ILE A 477 11.57 23.51 -2.10
N VAL A 478 12.33 23.77 -1.05
CA VAL A 478 13.81 23.68 -1.08
C VAL A 478 14.27 22.25 -1.43
N SER A 479 13.63 21.21 -0.88
CA SER A 479 13.93 19.81 -1.22
C SER A 479 13.68 19.54 -2.71
N ASN A 480 12.54 19.97 -3.26
CA ASN A 480 12.18 19.75 -4.65
C ASN A 480 13.05 20.58 -5.62
N LEU A 481 13.55 21.75 -5.20
CA LEU A 481 14.55 22.53 -5.95
C LEU A 481 15.92 21.84 -5.97
N GLN A 482 16.41 21.37 -4.82
CA GLN A 482 17.67 20.62 -4.71
C GLN A 482 17.61 19.31 -5.51
N GLU A 483 16.52 18.54 -5.41
CA GLU A 483 16.38 17.23 -6.07
C GLU A 483 16.15 17.35 -7.59
N ARG A 484 15.22 18.22 -8.03
CA ARG A 484 14.84 18.28 -9.46
C ARG A 484 15.80 19.09 -10.32
N LEU A 485 16.47 20.10 -9.75
CA LEU A 485 17.35 21.01 -10.49
C LEU A 485 18.84 20.82 -10.18
N GLN A 486 19.19 20.03 -9.16
CA GLN A 486 20.56 19.79 -8.70
C GLN A 486 21.35 21.08 -8.39
N ILE A 487 20.65 22.08 -7.86
CA ILE A 487 21.22 23.35 -7.38
C ILE A 487 21.21 23.37 -5.85
N ASP A 488 22.33 23.74 -5.23
CA ASP A 488 22.43 23.76 -3.77
C ASP A 488 21.81 25.04 -3.19
N VAL A 489 20.64 24.89 -2.56
CA VAL A 489 19.84 25.99 -2.02
C VAL A 489 19.87 25.95 -0.48
N PRO A 490 20.30 27.03 0.19
CA PRO A 490 20.24 27.13 1.64
C PRO A 490 18.82 26.94 2.17
N ARG A 491 18.68 26.17 3.26
CA ARG A 491 17.38 25.97 3.92
C ARG A 491 16.77 27.25 4.51
N THR A 492 17.58 28.29 4.70
CA THR A 492 17.16 29.63 5.12
C THR A 492 16.64 30.50 3.96
N LEU A 493 16.63 30.03 2.69
CA LEU A 493 16.25 30.87 1.54
C LEU A 493 14.89 31.57 1.71
N PHE A 494 13.92 30.90 2.34
CA PHE A 494 12.57 31.42 2.61
C PHE A 494 12.44 32.17 3.95
N GLU A 495 13.54 32.28 4.70
CA GLU A 495 13.72 33.20 5.84
C GLU A 495 14.42 34.48 5.37
N ASP A 496 15.38 34.35 4.42
CA ASP A 496 16.15 35.44 3.82
C ASP A 496 15.39 36.19 2.70
N CYS A 497 14.46 35.53 1.99
CA CYS A 497 13.62 36.10 0.94
C CYS A 497 12.17 36.26 1.41
N SER A 498 11.56 37.43 1.17
CA SER A 498 10.20 37.76 1.62
C SER A 498 9.15 37.71 0.51
N THR A 499 9.57 37.92 -0.74
CA THR A 499 8.74 38.02 -1.94
C THR A 499 9.29 37.19 -3.10
N PHE A 500 8.48 36.99 -4.13
CA PHE A 500 8.93 36.35 -5.38
C PHE A 500 10.00 37.13 -6.15
N GLU A 501 10.08 38.45 -6.01
CA GLU A 501 11.17 39.23 -6.63
C GLU A 501 12.51 39.01 -5.89
N ASP A 502 12.48 38.82 -4.56
CA ASP A 502 13.69 38.48 -3.77
C ASP A 502 14.25 37.11 -4.21
N LEU A 503 13.39 36.09 -4.28
CA LEU A 503 13.73 34.76 -4.80
C LEU A 503 14.28 34.84 -6.23
N ARG A 504 13.68 35.69 -7.08
CA ARG A 504 14.15 35.88 -8.45
C ARG A 504 15.57 36.44 -8.47
N VAL A 505 15.83 37.50 -7.72
CA VAL A 505 17.16 38.12 -7.62
C VAL A 505 18.19 37.12 -7.08
N TYR A 506 17.79 36.23 -6.15
CA TYR A 506 18.66 35.15 -5.69
C TYR A 506 19.09 34.20 -6.84
N PHE A 507 18.15 33.64 -7.61
CA PHE A 507 18.47 32.68 -8.67
C PHE A 507 19.09 33.32 -9.93
N ASP A 508 18.70 34.55 -10.29
CA ASP A 508 19.34 35.30 -11.38
C ASP A 508 20.83 35.61 -11.04
N ASN A 509 21.16 35.89 -9.76
CA ASN A 509 22.54 36.02 -9.28
C ASN A 509 23.29 34.68 -9.23
N MET A 510 22.65 33.60 -8.76
CA MET A 510 23.23 32.25 -8.71
C MET A 510 23.67 31.78 -10.10
N THR A 511 22.81 31.97 -11.10
CA THR A 511 23.08 31.67 -12.52
C THR A 511 24.26 32.49 -13.07
N SER A 512 24.40 33.74 -12.61
CA SER A 512 25.50 34.64 -12.99
C SER A 512 26.84 34.27 -12.34
N ALA A 513 26.85 33.58 -11.20
CA ALA A 513 28.09 33.10 -10.56
C ALA A 513 28.66 31.86 -11.28
N ILE A 514 27.79 30.94 -11.71
CA ILE A 514 28.17 29.66 -12.36
C ILE A 514 28.93 29.88 -13.68
N THR A 515 28.68 31.00 -14.39
CA THR A 515 29.35 31.32 -15.65
C THR A 515 30.79 31.85 -15.50
N HIS A 516 31.28 32.11 -14.28
CA HIS A 516 32.58 32.74 -14.05
C HIS A 516 33.68 31.85 -13.44
N SER A 517 33.39 30.61 -13.02
CA SER A 517 34.36 29.71 -12.37
C SER A 517 34.71 28.49 -13.23
N GLY A 518 35.94 28.44 -13.76
CA GLY A 518 36.41 27.30 -14.55
C GLY A 518 37.91 27.28 -14.80
N LYS A 519 38.68 26.63 -13.91
CA LYS A 519 40.08 26.24 -14.14
C LYS A 519 40.41 24.89 -13.50
N THR A 520 41.34 24.17 -14.13
CA THR A 520 41.71 22.78 -13.87
C THR A 520 43.02 22.63 -13.10
N TYR A 521 43.04 21.66 -12.18
CA TYR A 521 44.21 20.91 -11.71
C TYR A 521 43.71 19.51 -11.25
N ALA A 522 44.47 18.43 -11.15
CA ALA A 522 45.66 17.88 -11.83
C ALA A 522 46.15 16.73 -10.90
N LYS A 523 46.46 15.54 -11.45
CA LYS A 523 46.82 14.33 -10.67
C LYS A 523 48.25 14.38 -10.09
N SER A 524 48.55 13.54 -9.10
CA SER A 524 49.92 13.13 -8.69
C SER A 524 49.91 11.78 -7.95
N GLU A 525 51.04 11.04 -8.00
CA GLU A 525 51.23 9.60 -7.67
C GLU A 525 52.69 9.38 -7.15
N VAL A 526 53.16 8.26 -6.58
CA VAL A 526 52.66 6.86 -6.51
C VAL A 526 52.26 6.45 -5.06
N ILE A 527 52.81 5.51 -4.25
CA ILE A 527 53.97 4.56 -4.24
C ILE A 527 53.58 3.29 -3.42
N LEU A 528 54.36 2.19 -3.44
CA LEU A 528 54.02 0.88 -2.85
C LEU A 528 55.17 0.18 -2.07
N THR A 529 54.79 -0.74 -1.15
CA THR A 529 55.50 -1.97 -0.66
C THR A 529 56.77 -1.86 0.22
N PRO A 530 57.21 -2.92 0.97
CA PRO A 530 56.48 -4.09 1.54
C PRO A 530 56.92 -4.58 2.97
N SER A 531 56.17 -5.56 3.52
CA SER A 531 56.59 -6.62 4.51
C SER A 531 56.94 -6.21 5.96
N ALA A 532 56.76 -7.02 7.03
CA ALA A 532 55.95 -8.23 7.38
C ALA A 532 56.10 -8.44 8.94
N SER A 533 55.76 -9.53 9.68
CA SER A 533 55.24 -10.90 9.46
C SER A 533 54.78 -11.56 10.80
N GLN A 534 53.74 -12.40 10.80
CA GLN A 534 53.29 -13.34 11.89
C GLN A 534 52.85 -12.74 13.25
N ALA A 535 51.87 -13.25 13.99
CA ALA A 535 50.70 -14.14 13.81
C ALA A 535 49.86 -14.10 15.13
N GLY A 536 48.59 -14.48 15.25
CA GLY A 536 47.58 -15.02 14.31
C GLY A 536 46.73 -16.12 14.98
N SER A 537 45.43 -15.90 15.26
CA SER A 537 44.58 -16.87 15.98
C SER A 537 43.07 -16.83 15.65
N GLY A 538 42.58 -17.84 14.91
CA GLY A 538 41.27 -18.48 15.10
C GLY A 538 39.99 -17.75 14.63
N SER A 539 39.76 -16.50 15.02
CA SER A 539 38.50 -15.78 14.76
C SER A 539 38.67 -14.34 14.26
N THR A 540 39.80 -13.70 14.53
CA THR A 540 40.08 -12.31 14.11
C THR A 540 40.21 -12.18 12.59
N ASP A 541 40.80 -13.18 11.92
CA ASP A 541 41.14 -13.15 10.48
C ASP A 541 39.96 -12.74 9.59
N LYS A 542 38.78 -13.33 9.79
CA LYS A 542 37.61 -13.03 8.94
C LYS A 542 37.10 -11.61 9.11
N MET A 543 37.16 -11.05 10.32
CA MET A 543 36.73 -9.68 10.58
C MET A 543 37.74 -8.68 10.02
N THR A 544 39.05 -8.93 10.19
CA THR A 544 40.10 -8.11 9.57
C THR A 544 40.03 -8.14 8.05
N ALA A 545 39.88 -9.33 7.45
CA ALA A 545 39.74 -9.45 5.99
C ALA A 545 38.47 -8.77 5.46
N PHE A 546 37.35 -8.85 6.19
CA PHE A 546 36.12 -8.14 5.80
C PHE A 546 36.27 -6.62 5.91
N ARG A 547 36.97 -6.11 6.93
CA ARG A 547 37.32 -4.68 7.04
C ARG A 547 38.23 -4.23 5.91
N SER A 548 39.25 -5.01 5.54
CA SER A 548 40.10 -4.71 4.39
C SER A 548 39.32 -4.70 3.06
N LEU A 549 38.33 -5.57 2.91
CA LEU A 549 37.46 -5.63 1.74
C LEU A 549 36.54 -4.39 1.64
N ILE A 550 35.96 -3.94 2.76
CA ILE A 550 35.22 -2.66 2.82
C ILE A 550 36.14 -1.48 2.50
N ALA A 551 37.31 -1.41 3.15
CA ALA A 551 38.26 -0.31 2.98
C ALA A 551 38.79 -0.22 1.54
N GLN A 552 39.07 -1.37 0.91
CA GLN A 552 39.47 -1.42 -0.50
C GLN A 552 38.39 -0.83 -1.43
N GLU A 553 37.13 -1.20 -1.25
CA GLU A 553 36.05 -0.81 -2.16
C GLU A 553 35.63 0.65 -1.96
N ILE A 554 35.72 1.18 -0.72
CA ILE A 554 35.52 2.61 -0.41
C ILE A 554 36.79 3.44 -0.77
N GLY A 555 37.96 2.81 -0.93
CA GLY A 555 39.20 3.45 -1.37
C GLY A 555 40.07 4.05 -0.25
N ILE A 556 39.96 3.52 0.96
CA ILE A 556 40.61 4.02 2.19
C ILE A 556 41.73 3.05 2.64
N PRO A 557 42.87 3.51 3.20
CA PRO A 557 43.89 2.63 3.76
C PRO A 557 43.36 1.75 4.91
N ALA A 558 43.57 0.43 4.83
CA ALA A 558 43.01 -0.55 5.75
C ALA A 558 43.59 -0.57 7.19
N ASP A 559 44.53 0.34 7.51
CA ASP A 559 45.10 0.50 8.86
C ASP A 559 44.32 1.53 9.72
N ASP A 560 43.47 2.38 9.13
CA ASP A 560 42.68 3.36 9.88
C ASP A 560 41.52 2.69 10.63
N ARG A 561 41.52 2.82 11.97
CA ARG A 561 40.62 2.09 12.88
C ARG A 561 39.30 2.81 13.14
N HIS A 562 38.45 2.86 12.13
CA HIS A 562 37.07 3.35 12.26
C HIS A 562 36.16 2.27 12.85
N ASP A 563 36.08 2.18 14.19
CA ASP A 563 35.19 1.26 14.90
C ASP A 563 33.79 1.86 15.23
N THR A 564 33.54 3.13 14.90
CA THR A 564 32.35 3.88 15.37
C THR A 564 31.73 4.89 14.37
N GLU A 565 32.07 4.87 13.08
CA GLU A 565 31.57 5.85 12.10
C GLU A 565 30.59 5.27 11.08
N ASP A 566 29.71 6.12 10.56
CA ASP A 566 28.63 5.77 9.62
C ASP A 566 29.20 5.53 8.21
N LEU A 567 29.05 4.31 7.70
CA LEU A 567 29.58 3.91 6.40
C LEU A 567 28.97 4.71 5.23
N SER A 568 27.75 5.24 5.38
CA SER A 568 27.13 6.10 4.36
C SER A 568 27.83 7.45 4.24
N ALA A 569 28.28 8.02 5.37
CA ALA A 569 29.09 9.24 5.40
C ALA A 569 30.51 9.02 4.84
N MET A 570 31.00 7.77 4.85
CA MET A 570 32.23 7.35 4.20
C MET A 570 32.06 7.08 2.69
N GLY A 571 30.85 7.21 2.14
CA GLY A 571 30.56 7.07 0.71
C GLY A 571 30.02 5.71 0.26
N LEU A 572 29.62 4.83 1.18
CA LEU A 572 29.01 3.54 0.84
C LEU A 572 27.61 3.71 0.21
N ASP A 573 27.51 3.58 -1.11
CA ASP A 573 26.22 3.55 -1.82
C ASP A 573 25.62 2.13 -1.95
N SER A 574 24.39 2.05 -2.47
CA SER A 574 23.66 0.78 -2.64
C SER A 574 24.27 -0.18 -3.66
N LEU A 575 25.08 0.30 -4.62
CA LEU A 575 25.82 -0.54 -5.57
C LEU A 575 27.11 -1.07 -4.94
N MET A 576 27.83 -0.24 -4.18
CA MET A 576 29.00 -0.65 -3.40
C MET A 576 28.62 -1.67 -2.32
N ALA A 577 27.47 -1.49 -1.65
CA ALA A 577 26.90 -2.46 -0.71
C ALA A 577 26.64 -3.84 -1.36
N LEU A 578 26.14 -3.87 -2.61
CA LEU A 578 25.98 -5.11 -3.39
C LEU A 578 27.34 -5.76 -3.70
N THR A 579 28.34 -5.00 -4.15
CA THR A 579 29.68 -5.51 -4.47
C THR A 579 30.37 -6.09 -3.24
N ILE A 580 30.34 -5.38 -2.10
CA ILE A 580 30.91 -5.83 -0.83
C ILE A 580 30.21 -7.10 -0.31
N ALA A 581 28.88 -7.16 -0.38
CA ALA A 581 28.13 -8.36 0.03
C ALA A 581 28.45 -9.58 -0.85
N GLY A 582 28.59 -9.38 -2.17
CA GLY A 582 29.01 -10.42 -3.12
C GLY A 582 30.42 -10.94 -2.82
N ALA A 583 31.40 -10.03 -2.75
CA ALA A 583 32.79 -10.40 -2.51
C ALA A 583 33.02 -11.00 -1.10
N ALA A 584 32.32 -10.55 -0.07
CA ALA A 584 32.36 -11.18 1.26
C ALA A 584 31.75 -12.61 1.27
N CYS A 585 30.72 -12.85 0.46
CA CYS A 585 30.13 -14.17 0.29
C CYS A 585 31.08 -15.11 -0.47
N GLU A 586 31.74 -14.63 -1.54
CA GLU A 586 32.61 -15.43 -2.40
C GLU A 586 34.00 -15.67 -1.78
N GLN A 587 34.66 -14.63 -1.27
CA GLN A 587 36.06 -14.70 -0.80
C GLN A 587 36.17 -15.13 0.66
N LEU A 588 35.22 -14.74 1.52
CA LEU A 588 35.27 -14.98 2.96
C LEU A 588 34.23 -16.02 3.44
N GLY A 589 33.30 -16.41 2.58
CA GLY A 589 32.18 -17.31 2.92
C GLY A 589 31.18 -16.70 3.90
N ILE A 590 31.08 -15.36 3.96
CA ILE A 590 30.19 -14.64 4.88
C ILE A 590 28.97 -14.15 4.09
N LYS A 591 27.79 -14.72 4.36
CA LYS A 591 26.54 -14.21 3.80
C LYS A 591 26.07 -12.99 4.60
N ILE A 592 25.98 -11.85 3.92
CA ILE A 592 25.47 -10.58 4.42
C ILE A 592 24.41 -10.12 3.42
N SER A 593 23.24 -9.62 3.87
CA SER A 593 22.30 -9.01 2.93
C SER A 593 22.84 -7.65 2.51
N PRO A 594 22.81 -7.27 1.22
CA PRO A 594 23.16 -5.92 0.77
C PRO A 594 22.38 -4.85 1.54
N ASP A 595 21.12 -5.14 1.86
CA ASP A 595 20.23 -4.27 2.64
C ASP A 595 20.80 -3.93 4.02
N ILE A 596 21.53 -4.85 4.67
CA ILE A 596 22.12 -4.60 5.99
C ILE A 596 23.23 -3.55 5.88
N LEU A 597 24.02 -3.60 4.81
CA LEU A 597 25.09 -2.63 4.54
C LEU A 597 24.55 -1.25 4.13
N SER A 598 23.42 -1.19 3.41
CA SER A 598 22.78 0.08 3.04
C SER A 598 21.80 0.63 4.10
N SER A 599 21.38 -0.17 5.09
CA SER A 599 20.28 0.16 6.02
C SER A 599 20.50 1.36 6.95
N GLN A 600 21.69 1.95 7.02
CA GLN A 600 21.89 3.22 7.75
C GLN A 600 21.38 4.44 6.94
N SER A 601 21.30 4.33 5.60
CA SER A 601 20.73 5.34 4.72
C SER A 601 19.19 5.28 4.64
N THR A 602 18.52 5.64 5.73
CA THR A 602 17.03 5.74 5.76
C THR A 602 16.51 7.02 5.09
N SER A 603 16.45 7.02 3.75
CA SER A 603 15.62 7.98 3.02
C SER A 603 14.13 7.78 3.37
N ARG A 604 13.40 8.88 3.51
CA ARG A 604 12.20 8.91 4.36
C ARG A 604 10.95 8.41 3.66
N LEU A 605 10.51 7.20 4.00
CA LEU A 605 9.07 6.95 4.13
C LEU A 605 8.47 7.94 5.16
N PRO A 606 7.20 8.38 5.01
CA PRO A 606 6.53 9.11 6.08
C PRO A 606 6.52 8.24 7.34
N ALA A 607 7.10 8.75 8.43
CA ALA A 607 7.31 7.97 9.64
C ALA A 607 5.96 7.46 10.19
N PRO A 608 5.86 6.17 10.57
CA PRO A 608 4.60 5.63 11.08
C PRO A 608 4.24 6.34 12.39
N SER A 609 2.96 6.69 12.56
CA SER A 609 2.51 7.45 13.73
C SER A 609 2.82 6.67 15.01
N LEU A 610 3.66 7.27 15.86
CA LEU A 610 4.16 6.65 17.08
C LEU A 610 3.09 6.55 18.19
N SER A 611 2.00 7.32 18.08
CA SER A 611 0.84 7.27 18.98
C SER A 611 -0.48 7.11 18.24
N VAL A 612 -1.49 6.58 18.93
CA VAL A 612 -2.86 6.37 18.43
C VAL A 612 -3.86 6.82 19.50
N LEU A 613 -4.89 7.58 19.10
CA LEU A 613 -5.97 7.98 19.99
C LEU A 613 -6.94 6.80 20.19
N LEU A 614 -6.95 6.23 21.40
CA LEU A 614 -7.82 5.08 21.74
C LEU A 614 -9.25 5.50 22.11
N GLN A 615 -9.42 6.62 22.79
CA GLN A 615 -10.73 7.13 23.24
C GLN A 615 -10.66 8.63 23.57
N GLY A 616 -11.83 9.30 23.53
CA GLY A 616 -11.96 10.73 23.84
C GLY A 616 -11.62 11.66 22.67
N GLU A 617 -11.51 12.96 22.96
CA GLU A 617 -11.20 14.03 22.00
C GLU A 617 -10.11 14.93 22.63
N PRO A 618 -8.89 15.01 22.05
CA PRO A 618 -7.78 15.76 22.64
C PRO A 618 -8.09 17.24 22.92
N LYS A 619 -9.01 17.87 22.16
CA LYS A 619 -9.39 19.28 22.36
C LYS A 619 -10.28 19.53 23.57
N THR A 620 -10.86 18.48 24.18
CA THR A 620 -11.80 18.61 25.32
C THR A 620 -11.43 17.72 26.52
N ALA A 621 -10.39 16.90 26.40
CA ALA A 621 -9.88 16.07 27.48
C ALA A 621 -9.33 16.92 28.64
N GLN A 622 -9.82 16.67 29.86
CA GLN A 622 -9.30 17.31 31.08
C GLN A 622 -8.02 16.64 31.62
N LYS A 623 -7.78 15.38 31.21
CA LYS A 623 -6.62 14.55 31.59
C LYS A 623 -6.29 13.61 30.44
N THR A 624 -5.01 13.43 30.15
CA THR A 624 -4.50 12.52 29.12
C THR A 624 -3.76 11.37 29.79
N LEU A 625 -4.18 10.13 29.51
CA LEU A 625 -3.43 8.91 29.88
C LEU A 625 -2.66 8.43 28.65
N PHE A 626 -1.38 8.15 28.80
CA PHE A 626 -0.55 7.51 27.78
C PHE A 626 -0.30 6.03 28.15
N PRO A 627 -1.08 5.08 27.61
CA PRO A 627 -0.86 3.65 27.81
C PRO A 627 0.20 3.12 26.83
N PHE A 628 1.15 2.36 27.37
CA PHE A 628 2.18 1.65 26.60
C PHE A 628 1.71 0.23 26.22
N PRO A 629 2.10 -0.28 25.04
CA PRO A 629 1.61 -1.56 24.53
C PRO A 629 2.20 -2.77 25.29
N ASP A 630 1.48 -3.88 25.26
CA ASP A 630 1.73 -5.10 26.03
C ASP A 630 2.81 -6.02 25.41
N GLY A 631 2.84 -7.31 25.79
CA GLY A 631 3.78 -8.30 25.29
C GLY A 631 3.63 -8.63 23.80
N SER A 632 2.41 -8.46 23.25
CA SER A 632 2.13 -8.53 21.82
C SER A 632 2.62 -7.31 21.03
N VAL A 633 2.99 -6.22 21.73
CA VAL A 633 3.36 -4.89 21.19
C VAL A 633 2.34 -4.40 20.14
N SER A 634 1.04 -4.54 20.44
CA SER A 634 -0.06 -4.26 19.51
C SER A 634 -0.24 -2.76 19.19
N ALA A 635 0.59 -2.28 18.27
CA ALA A 635 0.30 -1.17 17.37
C ALA A 635 1.03 -1.47 16.05
N SER A 636 0.29 -1.73 14.96
CA SER A 636 0.81 -2.34 13.73
C SER A 636 1.91 -1.56 12.99
N SER A 637 2.15 -0.31 13.39
CA SER A 637 3.28 0.54 13.01
C SER A 637 4.67 -0.12 13.15
N TYR A 638 4.86 -1.02 14.12
CA TYR A 638 6.20 -1.44 14.57
C TYR A 638 6.74 -2.73 13.95
N ILE A 639 5.97 -3.42 13.10
CA ILE A 639 6.31 -4.74 12.50
C ILE A 639 7.64 -4.74 11.72
N LYS A 640 8.11 -3.56 11.28
CA LYS A 640 9.35 -3.38 10.51
C LYS A 640 10.59 -3.00 11.34
N LEU A 641 10.46 -2.81 12.65
CA LEU A 641 11.62 -2.50 13.51
C LEU A 641 12.26 -3.79 14.04
N PRO A 642 13.60 -3.93 14.03
CA PRO A 642 14.27 -5.07 14.63
C PRO A 642 14.13 -5.02 16.17
N VAL A 643 13.43 -6.00 16.74
CA VAL A 643 13.27 -6.13 18.19
C VAL A 643 14.55 -6.74 18.79
N THR A 644 15.42 -5.88 19.29
CA THR A 644 16.58 -6.26 20.10
C THR A 644 16.57 -5.48 21.42
N ASP A 645 16.45 -6.23 22.51
CA ASP A 645 16.44 -5.78 23.91
C ASP A 645 15.28 -4.83 24.26
N LEU A 646 15.09 -4.50 25.56
CA LEU A 646 14.10 -3.49 25.97
C LEU A 646 14.60 -2.11 25.54
N ASN A 647 14.38 -1.79 24.27
CA ASN A 647 15.15 -0.78 23.55
C ASN A 647 14.87 0.64 24.08
N LEU A 648 15.80 1.19 24.87
CA LEU A 648 15.72 2.56 25.39
C LEU A 648 15.56 3.62 24.29
N ASN A 649 15.98 3.37 23.05
CA ASN A 649 15.75 4.29 21.94
C ASN A 649 14.29 4.27 21.46
N LEU A 650 13.59 3.13 21.57
CA LEU A 650 12.14 3.06 21.34
C LEU A 650 11.37 3.79 22.45
N VAL A 651 11.77 3.61 23.72
CA VAL A 651 11.17 4.36 24.84
C VAL A 651 11.41 5.87 24.70
N ARG A 652 12.61 6.30 24.30
CA ARG A 652 12.91 7.71 23.96
C ARG A 652 12.03 8.24 22.81
N ALA A 653 11.81 7.45 21.76
CA ALA A 653 10.93 7.84 20.65
C ALA A 653 9.46 8.00 21.10
N TRP A 654 8.99 7.14 22.01
CA TRP A 654 7.67 7.27 22.63
C TRP A 654 7.58 8.47 23.57
N VAL A 655 8.60 8.76 24.38
CA VAL A 655 8.66 9.98 25.22
C VAL A 655 8.64 11.24 24.36
N GLN A 656 9.39 11.27 23.25
CA GLN A 656 9.37 12.38 22.29
C GLN A 656 7.98 12.55 21.65
N GLU A 657 7.29 11.47 21.29
CA GLU A 657 5.91 11.56 20.78
C GLU A 657 4.92 11.99 21.85
N MET A 658 5.06 11.57 23.10
CA MET A 658 4.25 12.08 24.21
C MET A 658 4.43 13.58 24.38
N GLN A 659 5.66 14.09 24.29
CA GLN A 659 5.98 15.51 24.30
C GLN A 659 5.40 16.24 23.06
N ASN A 660 5.38 15.61 21.89
CA ASN A 660 4.69 16.17 20.70
C ASN A 660 3.18 16.35 20.93
N ARG A 661 2.54 15.49 21.73
CA ARG A 661 1.10 15.55 22.04
C ARG A 661 0.77 16.42 23.24
N GLN A 662 1.63 16.43 24.25
CA GLN A 662 1.50 17.21 25.47
C GLN A 662 2.89 17.75 25.85
N PRO A 663 3.27 18.97 25.44
CA PRO A 663 4.65 19.46 25.55
C PRO A 663 5.25 19.61 26.96
N LYS A 664 4.42 19.50 28.01
CA LYS A 664 4.84 19.54 29.42
C LYS A 664 3.95 18.68 30.31
N GLY A 665 4.51 18.22 31.42
CA GLY A 665 3.76 17.57 32.50
C GLY A 665 2.76 18.50 33.19
N PRO A 666 1.88 17.98 34.06
CA PRO A 666 1.87 16.60 34.57
C PRO A 666 1.48 15.54 33.54
N TYR A 667 2.31 14.51 33.38
CA TYR A 667 1.97 13.31 32.60
C TYR A 667 1.26 12.28 33.47
N ILE A 668 0.28 11.57 32.89
CA ILE A 668 -0.33 10.37 33.46
C ILE A 668 -0.06 9.23 32.47
N ILE A 669 0.61 8.18 32.94
CA ILE A 669 1.19 7.13 32.09
C ILE A 669 0.96 5.75 32.70
N GLY A 670 1.12 4.69 31.92
CA GLY A 670 1.08 3.32 32.43
C GLY A 670 1.07 2.26 31.35
N GLY A 671 0.83 1.01 31.72
CA GLY A 671 0.71 -0.10 30.77
C GLY A 671 0.13 -1.35 31.41
N TRP A 672 -0.10 -2.37 30.58
CA TRP A 672 -0.52 -3.71 30.99
C TRP A 672 0.51 -4.74 30.52
N SER A 673 0.71 -5.80 31.33
CA SER A 673 1.76 -6.80 31.09
C SER A 673 3.13 -6.12 30.90
N SER A 674 3.95 -6.52 29.92
CA SER A 674 5.25 -5.87 29.68
C SER A 674 5.18 -4.38 29.32
N GLY A 675 4.01 -3.84 28.96
CA GLY A 675 3.80 -2.40 28.78
C GLY A 675 4.11 -1.58 30.02
N VAL A 676 4.00 -2.21 31.20
CA VAL A 676 4.43 -1.63 32.47
C VAL A 676 5.93 -1.29 32.45
N TYR A 677 6.79 -2.14 31.91
CA TYR A 677 8.24 -1.89 31.86
C TYR A 677 8.59 -0.70 30.96
N TYR A 678 7.94 -0.58 29.80
CA TYR A 678 8.13 0.57 28.92
C TYR A 678 7.62 1.87 29.57
N SER A 679 6.46 1.83 30.24
CA SER A 679 5.92 3.01 30.93
C SER A 679 6.72 3.43 32.17
N PHE A 680 7.40 2.48 32.84
CA PHE A 680 8.33 2.74 33.94
C PHE A 680 9.60 3.46 33.45
N GLU A 681 10.27 2.96 32.40
CA GLU A 681 11.44 3.64 31.84
C GLU A 681 11.06 4.99 31.18
N ALA A 682 9.86 5.12 30.61
CA ALA A 682 9.34 6.41 30.16
C ALA A 682 9.10 7.39 31.33
N ALA A 683 8.60 6.90 32.47
CA ALA A 683 8.48 7.70 33.69
C ALA A 683 9.83 8.28 34.11
N LYS A 684 10.85 7.41 34.13
CA LYS A 684 12.21 7.74 34.51
C LYS A 684 12.85 8.74 33.54
N LEU A 685 12.76 8.50 32.23
CA LEU A 685 13.28 9.42 31.21
C LEU A 685 12.64 10.81 31.26
N LEU A 686 11.36 10.93 31.64
CA LEU A 686 10.70 12.22 31.86
C LEU A 686 11.20 12.91 33.14
N ILE A 687 11.30 12.17 34.25
CA ILE A 687 11.78 12.71 35.54
C ILE A 687 13.25 13.14 35.46
N ASP A 688 14.12 12.32 34.87
CA ASP A 688 15.53 12.65 34.62
C ASP A 688 15.70 13.85 33.66
N ALA A 689 14.69 14.15 32.82
CA ALA A 689 14.62 15.36 31.99
C ALA A 689 13.98 16.57 32.70
N GLY A 690 13.59 16.45 33.97
CA GLY A 690 12.97 17.51 34.76
C GLY A 690 11.47 17.74 34.51
N GLU A 691 10.81 16.81 33.82
CA GLU A 691 9.37 16.87 33.55
C GLU A 691 8.56 16.12 34.62
N GLN A 692 7.37 16.65 34.97
CA GLN A 692 6.56 16.07 36.04
C GLN A 692 5.73 14.87 35.55
N VAL A 693 5.97 13.69 36.10
CA VAL A 693 5.05 12.55 36.01
C VAL A 693 4.16 12.56 37.26
N GLN A 694 2.85 12.74 37.09
CA GLN A 694 1.92 12.78 38.21
C GLN A 694 1.49 11.38 38.65
N LYS A 695 1.18 10.49 37.68
CA LYS A 695 0.65 9.15 37.96
C LYS A 695 1.23 8.10 37.04
N LEU A 696 1.54 6.94 37.61
CA LEU A 696 2.05 5.75 36.94
C LEU A 696 1.12 4.56 37.24
N LEU A 697 0.49 4.01 36.20
CA LEU A 697 -0.44 2.87 36.31
C LEU A 697 0.25 1.56 35.91
N LEU A 698 0.40 0.65 36.88
CA LEU A 698 1.04 -0.65 36.71
C LEU A 698 -0.05 -1.75 36.67
N ILE A 699 -0.41 -2.26 35.48
CA ILE A 699 -1.49 -3.24 35.34
C ILE A 699 -0.91 -4.65 35.14
N ASP A 700 -1.05 -5.45 36.19
CA ASP A 700 -0.81 -6.89 36.25
C ASP A 700 0.54 -7.43 35.76
N VAL A 701 1.67 -6.80 36.09
CA VAL A 701 3.00 -7.43 35.94
C VAL A 701 3.89 -7.20 37.18
N PRO A 702 4.65 -8.21 37.64
CA PRO A 702 5.61 -8.04 38.73
C PRO A 702 6.93 -7.42 38.23
N PRO A 703 7.78 -6.88 39.11
CA PRO A 703 9.00 -6.20 38.72
C PRO A 703 10.19 -7.16 38.54
N ARG A 704 11.00 -6.90 37.50
CA ARG A 704 12.16 -7.74 37.11
C ARG A 704 13.37 -7.72 38.05
N ASN A 705 13.35 -6.90 39.10
CA ASN A 705 14.34 -6.96 40.19
C ASN A 705 13.98 -7.98 41.30
N VAL A 706 12.81 -8.60 41.23
CA VAL A 706 12.34 -9.63 42.19
C VAL A 706 11.86 -10.89 41.47
N TYR A 707 11.30 -10.78 40.26
CA TYR A 707 10.76 -11.89 39.48
C TYR A 707 11.57 -12.16 38.21
N GLU A 708 11.63 -13.43 37.81
CA GLU A 708 12.23 -13.87 36.55
C GLU A 708 11.41 -13.41 35.33
N ALA A 709 11.94 -13.58 34.12
CA ALA A 709 11.12 -13.51 32.91
C ALA A 709 10.31 -14.80 32.74
N MET A 710 9.18 -14.73 32.05
CA MET A 710 8.33 -15.91 31.82
C MET A 710 9.07 -16.94 30.95
N PRO A 711 9.18 -18.21 31.38
CA PRO A 711 9.80 -19.26 30.56
C PRO A 711 9.04 -19.48 29.24
N LYS A 712 9.76 -19.88 28.18
CA LYS A 712 9.15 -20.09 26.85
C LYS A 712 8.17 -21.26 26.83
N GLU A 713 8.38 -22.22 27.72
CA GLU A 713 7.56 -23.40 27.96
C GLU A 713 6.16 -22.98 28.42
N ILE A 714 6.07 -21.96 29.29
CA ILE A 714 4.79 -21.37 29.72
C ILE A 714 4.11 -20.68 28.54
N LEU A 715 4.84 -19.90 27.73
CA LEU A 715 4.30 -19.26 26.52
C LEU A 715 3.72 -20.28 25.53
N GLN A 716 4.45 -21.37 25.29
CA GLN A 716 4.04 -22.44 24.38
C GLN A 716 2.82 -23.20 24.91
N TRP A 717 2.75 -23.46 26.21
CA TRP A 717 1.56 -24.06 26.84
C TRP A 717 0.34 -23.13 26.76
N LEU A 718 0.50 -21.84 27.05
CA LEU A 718 -0.58 -20.84 26.92
C LEU A 718 -1.08 -20.71 25.47
N ALA A 719 -0.19 -20.84 24.48
CA ALA A 719 -0.57 -20.89 23.05
C ALA A 719 -1.37 -22.15 22.70
N GLN A 720 -0.89 -23.33 23.14
CA GLN A 720 -1.52 -24.63 22.86
C GLN A 720 -2.92 -24.77 23.47
N ASN A 721 -3.19 -24.07 24.58
CA ASN A 721 -4.49 -24.07 25.26
C ASN A 721 -5.37 -22.86 24.88
N ASN A 722 -4.99 -22.08 23.85
CA ASN A 722 -5.72 -20.90 23.34
C ASN A 722 -5.92 -19.77 24.38
N ILE A 723 -5.06 -19.68 25.39
CA ILE A 723 -5.19 -18.77 26.54
C ILE A 723 -4.70 -17.35 26.21
N MET A 724 -3.77 -17.20 25.26
CA MET A 724 -3.24 -15.88 24.83
C MET A 724 -4.11 -15.18 23.78
N GLY A 725 -5.37 -15.58 23.64
CA GLY A 725 -6.34 -15.00 22.71
C GLY A 725 -7.75 -15.05 23.28
N ALA A 726 -8.73 -14.60 22.50
CA ALA A 726 -10.15 -14.60 22.89
C ALA A 726 -10.80 -16.00 22.84
N GLY A 727 -10.09 -17.04 23.25
CA GLY A 727 -10.46 -18.46 23.07
C GLY A 727 -10.12 -19.05 21.69
N ALA A 728 -9.52 -18.25 20.80
CA ALA A 728 -9.05 -18.68 19.48
C ALA A 728 -7.57 -19.14 19.49
N SER A 729 -7.18 -19.95 18.51
CA SER A 729 -5.81 -20.45 18.36
C SER A 729 -4.82 -19.31 18.10
N SER A 730 -3.89 -19.09 19.03
CA SER A 730 -2.94 -17.98 18.97
C SER A 730 -2.09 -18.03 17.67
N PRO A 731 -2.12 -16.99 16.82
CA PRO A 731 -1.36 -16.98 15.58
C PRO A 731 0.15 -17.15 15.79
N SER A 732 0.83 -17.83 14.86
CA SER A 732 2.27 -18.08 14.93
C SER A 732 3.10 -16.79 15.01
N TRP A 733 2.68 -15.71 14.33
CA TRP A 733 3.32 -14.40 14.41
C TRP A 733 3.19 -13.79 15.82
N LEU A 734 2.07 -14.02 16.51
CA LEU A 734 1.81 -13.50 17.85
C LEU A 734 2.71 -14.21 18.87
N VAL A 735 2.83 -15.54 18.77
CA VAL A 735 3.75 -16.33 19.60
C VAL A 735 5.21 -15.92 19.36
N GLN A 736 5.63 -15.73 18.11
CA GLN A 736 6.97 -15.24 17.76
C GLN A 736 7.24 -13.83 18.30
N HIS A 737 6.23 -12.96 18.31
CA HIS A 737 6.36 -11.62 18.88
C HIS A 737 6.50 -11.67 20.40
N PHE A 738 5.66 -12.45 21.09
CA PHE A 738 5.81 -12.68 22.52
C PHE A 738 7.17 -13.30 22.88
N GLU A 739 7.68 -14.28 22.13
CA GLU A 739 9.03 -14.81 22.35
C GLU A 739 10.13 -13.73 22.21
N SER A 740 9.95 -12.79 21.28
CA SER A 740 10.86 -11.66 21.09
C SER A 740 10.79 -10.70 22.28
N THR A 741 9.58 -10.33 22.72
CA THR A 741 9.39 -9.50 23.91
C THR A 741 9.90 -10.17 25.17
N LEU A 742 9.71 -11.50 25.35
CA LEU A 742 10.28 -12.23 26.49
C LEU A 742 11.81 -12.25 26.46
N THR A 743 12.42 -12.37 25.28
CA THR A 743 13.89 -12.28 25.13
C THR A 743 14.42 -10.88 25.44
N ALA A 744 13.65 -9.83 25.10
CA ALA A 744 13.96 -8.44 25.45
C ALA A 744 13.75 -8.14 26.95
N VAL A 745 12.69 -8.71 27.54
CA VAL A 745 12.38 -8.62 28.96
C VAL A 745 13.44 -9.33 29.78
N ASP A 746 13.84 -10.57 29.45
CA ASP A 746 14.79 -11.38 30.23
C ASP A 746 16.05 -10.61 30.64
N LYS A 747 16.69 -9.97 29.66
CA LYS A 747 17.87 -9.11 29.83
C LYS A 747 17.63 -7.80 30.59
N TYR A 748 16.39 -7.29 30.60
CA TYR A 748 16.07 -6.00 31.20
C TYR A 748 16.18 -6.04 32.73
N THR A 749 17.11 -5.23 33.25
CA THR A 749 17.38 -5.07 34.68
C THR A 749 16.94 -3.66 35.11
N PRO A 750 15.75 -3.48 35.71
CA PRO A 750 15.26 -2.17 36.12
C PRO A 750 16.11 -1.56 37.24
N THR A 751 16.20 -0.23 37.25
CA THR A 751 16.85 0.54 38.33
C THR A 751 15.85 1.49 38.97
N PRO A 752 15.97 1.82 40.28
CA PRO A 752 14.99 2.68 40.95
C PRO A 752 14.92 4.09 40.37
N LEU A 753 13.76 4.73 40.51
CA LEU A 753 13.60 6.15 40.23
C LEU A 753 14.32 7.03 41.27
N SER A 754 14.74 8.20 40.80
CA SER A 754 15.31 9.34 41.51
C SER A 754 14.22 10.25 42.09
N ASP A 755 14.59 11.41 42.65
CA ASP A 755 13.65 12.40 43.19
C ASP A 755 12.57 12.81 42.17
N GLY A 756 11.34 13.06 42.64
CA GLY A 756 10.20 13.43 41.79
C GLY A 756 9.24 12.27 41.45
N VAL A 757 9.30 11.17 42.21
CA VAL A 757 8.49 9.95 42.01
C VAL A 757 6.96 10.20 41.96
N PRO A 758 6.22 9.47 41.10
CA PRO A 758 4.78 9.67 40.89
C PRO A 758 3.89 9.04 41.97
N GLU A 759 2.58 9.33 41.93
CA GLU A 759 1.57 8.48 42.58
C GLU A 759 1.37 7.20 41.75
N VAL A 760 1.50 6.04 42.39
CA VAL A 760 1.55 4.74 41.71
C VAL A 760 0.26 3.99 41.96
N TYR A 761 -0.37 3.50 40.89
CA TYR A 761 -1.62 2.74 40.95
C TYR A 761 -1.40 1.36 40.36
N ILE A 762 -1.44 0.34 41.22
CA ILE A 762 -1.24 -1.06 40.84
C ILE A 762 -2.60 -1.74 40.74
N ILE A 763 -2.88 -2.34 39.59
CA ILE A 763 -4.12 -3.10 39.35
C ILE A 763 -3.73 -4.54 39.06
N TRP A 764 -3.99 -5.44 40.01
CA TRP A 764 -3.78 -6.87 39.85
C TRP A 764 -5.04 -7.56 39.31
N ALA A 765 -4.87 -8.58 38.47
CA ALA A 765 -5.92 -9.54 38.14
C ALA A 765 -6.20 -10.43 39.37
N SER A 766 -7.46 -10.66 39.75
CA SER A 766 -7.80 -11.44 40.94
C SER A 766 -7.68 -12.94 40.74
N ASP A 767 -7.80 -13.41 39.51
CA ASP A 767 -8.05 -14.81 39.20
C ASP A 767 -6.80 -15.47 38.58
N SER A 768 -6.67 -16.78 38.78
CA SER A 768 -5.63 -17.62 38.20
C SER A 768 -5.92 -17.95 36.72
N VAL A 769 -4.88 -18.33 35.97
CA VAL A 769 -5.07 -18.90 34.62
C VAL A 769 -5.53 -20.36 34.69
N ILE A 770 -5.09 -21.12 35.70
CA ILE A 770 -5.47 -22.51 35.94
C ILE A 770 -6.49 -22.54 37.08
N SER A 771 -7.65 -23.19 36.90
CA SER A 771 -8.64 -23.28 37.97
C SER A 771 -8.27 -24.37 38.98
N GLN A 772 -8.76 -24.26 40.22
CA GLN A 772 -8.58 -25.29 41.26
C GLN A 772 -9.27 -26.64 40.94
N SER A 773 -10.01 -26.72 39.82
CA SER A 773 -10.65 -27.94 39.31
C SER A 773 -9.89 -28.60 38.14
N ASP A 774 -8.88 -27.94 37.58
CA ASP A 774 -8.08 -28.48 36.49
C ASP A 774 -6.96 -29.38 37.01
N ALA A 775 -6.48 -30.31 36.17
CA ALA A 775 -5.25 -31.04 36.46
C ALA A 775 -4.05 -30.11 36.28
N GLU A 776 -3.15 -30.05 37.27
CA GLU A 776 -1.92 -29.25 37.13
C GLU A 776 -1.09 -29.75 35.92
N PRO A 777 -0.72 -28.85 34.99
CA PRO A 777 0.08 -29.21 33.82
C PRO A 777 1.55 -29.44 34.20
N ASP A 778 2.25 -30.23 33.40
CA ASP A 778 3.68 -30.54 33.56
C ASP A 778 4.54 -29.32 33.16
N LEU A 779 4.60 -28.33 34.06
CA LEU A 779 5.28 -27.04 33.87
C LEU A 779 6.16 -26.70 35.09
N ASP A 780 7.20 -25.89 34.87
CA ASP A 780 8.10 -25.46 35.94
C ASP A 780 7.48 -24.36 36.81
N PHE A 781 6.84 -24.80 37.90
CA PHE A 781 6.35 -23.94 38.98
C PHE A 781 7.45 -23.54 40.00
N SER A 782 8.74 -23.86 39.80
CA SER A 782 9.82 -23.35 40.66
C SER A 782 10.13 -21.87 40.42
N VAL A 783 9.89 -21.39 39.19
CA VAL A 783 10.01 -19.99 38.77
C VAL A 783 8.88 -19.14 39.38
N HIS A 784 9.20 -17.96 39.94
CA HIS A 784 8.22 -17.13 40.66
C HIS A 784 7.16 -16.54 39.73
N VAL A 785 7.54 -16.12 38.52
CA VAL A 785 6.58 -15.57 37.55
C VAL A 785 5.62 -16.64 36.98
N SER A 786 6.05 -17.90 36.86
CA SER A 786 5.16 -19.01 36.49
C SER A 786 4.03 -19.16 37.52
N ARG A 787 4.36 -19.18 38.82
CA ARG A 787 3.35 -19.23 39.90
C ARG A 787 2.45 -17.99 39.91
N PHE A 788 3.02 -16.80 39.73
CA PHE A 788 2.28 -15.53 39.70
C PHE A 788 1.18 -15.49 38.62
N LEU A 789 1.46 -16.03 37.43
CA LEU A 789 0.52 -16.05 36.31
C LEU A 789 -0.46 -17.22 36.37
N LEU A 790 0.01 -18.41 36.72
CA LEU A 790 -0.75 -19.65 36.57
C LEU A 790 -1.57 -20.03 37.80
N GLN A 791 -1.01 -19.87 39.01
CA GLN A 791 -1.63 -20.29 40.26
C GLN A 791 -2.41 -19.15 40.93
N GLN A 792 -3.32 -19.51 41.85
CA GLN A 792 -4.15 -18.53 42.54
C GLN A 792 -3.29 -17.68 43.49
N ARG A 793 -3.25 -16.36 43.24
CA ARG A 793 -2.51 -15.41 44.08
C ARG A 793 -3.23 -15.22 45.43
N GLU A 794 -2.43 -15.18 46.49
CA GLU A 794 -2.84 -14.82 47.85
C GLU A 794 -2.34 -13.41 48.24
N ASP A 795 -1.10 -13.07 47.88
CA ASP A 795 -0.52 -11.73 48.08
C ASP A 795 -0.87 -10.78 46.92
N PHE A 796 -1.22 -9.56 47.28
CA PHE A 796 -1.60 -8.45 46.42
C PHE A 796 -1.03 -7.11 46.93
N GLY A 797 0.12 -7.13 47.60
CA GLY A 797 0.93 -5.94 47.88
C GLY A 797 1.57 -5.36 46.60
N GLY A 798 2.62 -4.54 46.73
CA GLY A 798 3.36 -4.02 45.57
C GLY A 798 4.31 -5.02 44.93
N ASN A 799 4.49 -6.21 45.51
CA ASN A 799 5.30 -7.32 44.96
C ASN A 799 6.74 -6.93 44.56
N GLY A 800 7.33 -5.94 45.23
CA GLY A 800 8.69 -5.46 44.99
C GLY A 800 8.78 -4.14 44.21
N TRP A 801 7.68 -3.62 43.67
CA TRP A 801 7.65 -2.30 43.00
C TRP A 801 8.04 -1.18 43.97
N GLU A 802 7.83 -1.36 45.27
CA GLU A 802 8.29 -0.48 46.35
C GLU A 802 9.81 -0.24 46.31
N LYS A 803 10.60 -1.22 45.83
CA LYS A 803 12.07 -1.13 45.72
C LYS A 803 12.53 -0.33 44.50
N LEU A 804 11.67 -0.17 43.50
CA LEU A 804 11.94 0.60 42.27
C LEU A 804 11.35 2.02 42.33
N LEU A 805 10.40 2.26 43.24
CA LEU A 805 9.64 3.49 43.38
C LEU A 805 9.76 4.03 44.83
N PRO A 806 10.99 4.29 45.32
CA PRO A 806 11.21 4.69 46.71
C PRO A 806 10.52 6.04 47.00
N GLY A 807 9.71 6.08 48.06
CA GLY A 807 8.94 7.27 48.44
C GLY A 807 7.66 7.53 47.63
N SER A 808 7.33 6.71 46.63
CA SER A 808 6.03 6.80 45.94
C SER A 808 4.89 6.42 46.88
N LYS A 809 3.76 7.14 46.77
CA LYS A 809 2.49 6.65 47.29
C LYS A 809 1.99 5.53 46.38
N ILE A 810 1.99 4.30 46.87
CA ILE A 810 1.51 3.13 46.14
C ILE A 810 0.09 2.78 46.60
N PHE A 811 -0.85 2.80 45.66
CA PHE A 811 -2.23 2.34 45.82
C PHE A 811 -2.40 1.03 45.07
N VAL A 812 -2.95 0.00 45.73
CA VAL A 812 -3.14 -1.33 45.11
C VAL A 812 -4.61 -1.73 45.11
N THR A 813 -5.08 -2.29 44.00
CA THR A 813 -6.46 -2.75 43.83
C THR A 813 -6.54 -4.00 42.94
N LYS A 814 -7.71 -4.62 42.88
CA LYS A 814 -7.96 -5.86 42.12
C LYS A 814 -9.05 -5.66 41.07
N ALA A 815 -8.85 -6.25 39.90
CA ALA A 815 -9.85 -6.40 38.84
C ALA A 815 -10.17 -7.89 38.62
N PRO A 816 -11.41 -8.25 38.26
CA PRO A 816 -11.77 -9.63 37.90
C PRO A 816 -11.06 -10.08 36.62
N GLY A 817 -10.99 -11.39 36.43
CA GLY A 817 -10.22 -12.03 35.37
C GLY A 817 -8.81 -12.42 35.81
N SER A 818 -8.16 -13.17 34.92
CA SER A 818 -6.75 -13.56 34.96
C SER A 818 -5.89 -12.62 34.10
N HIS A 819 -4.56 -12.78 34.12
CA HIS A 819 -3.62 -11.93 33.38
C HIS A 819 -4.02 -11.67 31.92
N PHE A 820 -4.49 -12.72 31.22
CA PHE A 820 -4.86 -12.68 29.81
C PHE A 820 -6.34 -12.31 29.55
N SER A 821 -7.16 -12.19 30.60
CA SER A 821 -8.61 -11.93 30.49
C SER A 821 -9.09 -10.68 31.24
N ILE A 822 -8.23 -10.02 32.04
CA ILE A 822 -8.51 -8.74 32.72
C ILE A 822 -8.90 -7.61 31.76
N THR A 823 -8.33 -7.61 30.55
CA THR A 823 -8.59 -6.65 29.46
C THR A 823 -9.76 -7.03 28.55
N MET A 824 -10.36 -8.21 28.74
CA MET A 824 -11.42 -8.77 27.88
C MET A 824 -12.81 -8.63 28.51
N PRO A 825 -13.91 -8.56 27.74
CA PRO A 825 -15.26 -8.62 28.30
C PRO A 825 -15.50 -9.92 29.08
N PRO A 826 -16.19 -9.90 30.24
CA PRO A 826 -16.83 -8.74 30.89
C PRO A 826 -15.87 -7.90 31.76
N ASN A 827 -14.67 -8.40 32.04
CA ASN A 827 -13.70 -7.82 33.00
C ASN A 827 -13.23 -6.42 32.60
N ALA A 828 -13.05 -6.18 31.30
CA ALA A 828 -12.67 -4.89 30.70
C ALA A 828 -13.48 -3.71 31.25
N THR A 829 -14.79 -3.91 31.46
CA THR A 829 -15.68 -2.89 32.03
C THR A 829 -15.28 -2.52 33.45
N LYS A 830 -14.88 -3.49 34.29
CA LYS A 830 -14.43 -3.24 35.67
C LYS A 830 -13.01 -2.66 35.70
N LEU A 831 -12.11 -3.13 34.84
CA LEU A 831 -10.77 -2.56 34.64
C LEU A 831 -10.85 -1.08 34.23
N SER A 832 -11.70 -0.74 33.26
CA SER A 832 -11.91 0.63 32.77
C SER A 832 -12.35 1.58 33.90
N HIS A 833 -13.30 1.17 34.75
CA HIS A 833 -13.70 1.96 35.92
C HIS A 833 -12.56 2.16 36.93
N LEU A 834 -11.67 1.18 37.13
CA LEU A 834 -10.51 1.31 38.03
C LEU A 834 -9.44 2.24 37.46
N ILE A 835 -9.18 2.17 36.14
CA ILE A 835 -8.30 3.12 35.43
C ILE A 835 -8.89 4.53 35.51
N ALA A 836 -10.19 4.70 35.26
CA ALA A 836 -10.87 5.99 35.37
C ALA A 836 -10.81 6.58 36.79
N ALA A 837 -10.95 5.75 37.84
CA ALA A 837 -10.78 6.18 39.23
C ALA A 837 -9.33 6.60 39.53
N ALA A 838 -8.32 5.85 39.07
CA ALA A 838 -6.91 6.17 39.23
C ALA A 838 -6.52 7.50 38.55
N VAL A 839 -6.92 7.68 37.28
CA VAL A 839 -6.74 8.92 36.51
C VAL A 839 -7.52 10.08 37.17
N GLY A 840 -8.77 9.84 37.56
CA GLY A 840 -9.66 10.81 38.20
C GLY A 840 -9.11 11.32 39.53
N GLY A 841 -8.61 10.42 40.38
CA GLY A 841 -8.19 10.69 41.76
C GLY A 841 -9.27 10.38 42.81
N ASP A 842 -10.25 9.54 42.48
CA ASP A 842 -11.37 9.18 43.36
C ASP A 842 -11.10 7.82 44.05
N PRO A 843 -10.94 7.74 45.39
CA PRO A 843 -10.52 6.53 46.10
C PRO A 843 -11.67 5.53 46.32
N LEU A 844 -12.32 5.09 45.25
CA LEU A 844 -13.42 4.13 45.27
C LEU A 844 -12.95 2.70 45.64
N GLY A 845 -12.86 2.43 46.94
CA GLY A 845 -12.79 1.07 47.50
C GLY A 845 -11.39 0.45 47.61
N VAL A 846 -10.34 1.26 47.69
CA VAL A 846 -8.96 0.79 47.95
C VAL A 846 -8.84 0.26 49.38
N TYR A 847 -8.82 -1.06 49.54
CA TYR A 847 -8.49 -1.71 50.81
C TYR A 847 -6.97 -1.80 50.99
N SER A 848 -6.52 -1.65 52.25
CA SER A 848 -5.12 -1.60 52.71
C SER A 848 -4.25 -0.45 52.18
N LEU A 849 -3.79 0.37 53.12
CA LEU A 849 -2.70 1.34 52.93
C LEU A 849 -1.37 0.66 53.26
N LEU A 850 -0.49 0.52 52.27
CA LEU A 850 0.95 0.35 52.50
C LEU A 850 1.67 1.66 52.16
N VAL A 851 1.59 2.61 53.10
CA VAL A 851 2.49 3.77 53.11
C VAL A 851 3.81 3.32 53.74
N CYS A 852 4.68 2.72 52.92
CA CYS A 852 6.07 2.50 53.28
C CYS A 852 6.81 3.83 53.20
N SER A 853 7.17 4.36 54.38
CA SER A 853 8.03 5.54 54.58
C SER A 853 9.51 5.18 54.50
#